data_AF-A0AAV0RHA6-F1
#
_entry.id   AF-A0AAV0RHA6-F1
#
_cell.length_a   1.000
_cell.length_b   1.000
_cell.length_c   1.000
_cell.angle_alpha   90.00
_cell.angle_beta   90.00
_cell.angle_gamma   90.00
#
_symmetry.space_group_name_H-M   'P 1'
#
loop_
_entity.id
_entity.type
_entity.pdbx_description
1 polymer ?
#
loop_
_entity_poly.entity_id
_entity_poly.type
_entity_poly.pdbx_seq_one_letter_code
_entity_poly.pdbx_strand_id
1 'polypeptide(L)'
;MLADPSGRQIWGPNGVGAGVSYGALFDTGNFVLANRNAAVLWGSFDQPTDTILPTQIVKRGTELISKYSSTNYSTGRFKFTLQNDGNLVAYTTFYPQTGSNFPYWAGNIAGNSVNFNKSGNVFLSSANGTILLYLFTNKEPTQDLHQRLTIDHDGVIRLYAYPKQSSPSAGRRWPAEWTTLSFMPEDNICGLMRDNTGSGACGFNSYCQIEDAQFPKCKCPQGYKFLDNSDESRGCLKTFPPQDCSSAGKEEGLFDLVEMVNTIFPSGDYEYYESISEDMCRELCLSDCLCDAVTYERASCWKKRAPLSNGYMDQENTGKTLLKVRRQNSTSTADKENDRSKKLMMTAGWVLLGSSVFVNLLFLVASCPWRNKNRMMSQVADDSDEATALSTNLRRFTYREMESATGGFKQVLGSGASSTVYKGVLGERSGGNVAVKVLDKLPERDGHDVREFATEVKIIGGTNHKNLVKLVGYCNEGQHRLLVYEFMSNGSLADSLFGGGAFPRPNWYTRTQIAYECSTQIIHCDIKPQNILLDEGMIARISDFGLSKLMKADQTRTTTAIRGTKGYLAPEWFRNVPVTAKVDVHSFGIVLLELVCCRKNFLLDFDKEEEMVLVDWAYDCYSRGKLYKLVEKDVEAMEDLKKVERFVKVALWCIQEDPSLRPGMKKVVHMLEGAVPVSEPPDPNSFMSAV
;
A
#
# COMPACT_ATOMS: atom_id res chain seq x y z
N MET A 1 36.91 -0.92 -1.02
CA MET A 1 35.57 -0.85 -0.44
C MET A 1 35.30 0.62 -0.15
N LEU A 2 34.10 1.10 -0.43
CA LEU A 2 33.69 2.46 -0.08
C LEU A 2 33.10 2.40 1.33
N ALA A 3 33.56 3.30 2.20
CA ALA A 3 33.03 3.49 3.54
C ALA A 3 32.57 4.95 3.68
N ASP A 4 31.55 5.16 4.51
CA ASP A 4 31.14 6.49 4.92
C ASP A 4 32.17 7.11 5.90
N PRO A 5 32.01 8.39 6.30
CA PRO A 5 32.92 9.05 7.24
C PRO A 5 32.99 8.38 8.63
N SER A 6 32.00 7.55 8.99
CA SER A 6 31.99 6.78 10.24
C SER A 6 32.75 5.45 10.14
N GLY A 7 33.29 5.13 8.94
CA GLY A 7 33.99 3.88 8.66
C GLY A 7 33.05 2.72 8.34
N ARG A 8 31.73 2.94 8.24
CA ARG A 8 30.78 1.90 7.85
C ARG A 8 30.87 1.72 6.34
N GLN A 9 31.08 0.47 5.91
CA GLN A 9 31.14 0.12 4.50
C GLN A 9 29.77 0.39 3.83
N ILE A 10 29.76 1.31 2.87
CA ILE A 10 28.59 1.66 2.07
C ILE A 10 28.52 0.85 0.77
N TRP A 11 29.66 0.38 0.26
CA TRP A 11 29.71 -0.48 -0.91
C TRP A 11 30.99 -1.32 -0.96
N GLY A 12 30.88 -2.55 -1.45
CA GLY A 12 32.03 -3.39 -1.78
C GLY A 12 31.68 -4.35 -2.92
N PRO A 13 32.69 -4.83 -3.65
CA PRO A 13 32.47 -5.78 -4.74
C PRO A 13 32.01 -7.13 -4.16
N ASN A 14 30.75 -7.51 -4.43
CA ASN A 14 30.21 -8.79 -3.97
C ASN A 14 30.94 -9.97 -4.63
N GLY A 15 31.27 -11.00 -3.84
CA GLY A 15 31.84 -12.26 -4.34
C GLY A 15 33.34 -12.23 -4.63
N VAL A 16 34.04 -11.13 -4.34
CA VAL A 16 35.50 -11.06 -4.52
C VAL A 16 36.18 -11.55 -3.24
N GLY A 17 36.71 -12.78 -3.28
CA GLY A 17 37.43 -13.39 -2.16
C GLY A 17 38.76 -12.72 -1.82
N ALA A 18 39.43 -13.21 -0.77
CA ALA A 18 40.80 -12.80 -0.43
C ALA A 18 41.73 -13.09 -1.62
N GLY A 19 42.23 -12.05 -2.31
CA GLY A 19 43.03 -12.22 -3.53
C GLY A 19 43.18 -10.97 -4.40
N VAL A 20 42.41 -9.90 -4.16
CA VAL A 20 42.61 -8.60 -4.81
C VAL A 20 43.97 -8.04 -4.44
N SER A 21 44.73 -7.61 -5.43
CA SER A 21 46.05 -7.01 -5.28
C SER A 21 46.10 -5.55 -5.71
N TYR A 22 45.36 -5.18 -6.75
CA TYR A 22 45.25 -3.80 -7.20
C TYR A 22 43.91 -3.55 -7.93
N GLY A 23 43.57 -2.27 -8.10
CA GLY A 23 42.50 -1.82 -8.99
C GLY A 23 43.06 -0.97 -10.12
N ALA A 24 42.45 -1.02 -11.31
CA ALA A 24 42.86 -0.24 -12.47
C ALA A 24 41.63 0.31 -13.21
N LEU A 25 41.67 1.58 -13.62
CA LEU A 25 40.68 2.19 -14.50
C LEU A 25 41.28 2.26 -15.91
N PHE A 26 40.69 1.54 -16.86
CA PHE A 26 41.14 1.57 -18.26
C PHE A 26 40.56 2.77 -19.02
N ASP A 27 41.21 3.16 -20.12
CA ASP A 27 40.74 4.23 -21.02
C ASP A 27 39.34 3.96 -21.62
N THR A 28 38.89 2.71 -21.58
CA THR A 28 37.53 2.32 -21.96
C THR A 28 36.48 2.76 -20.93
N GLY A 29 36.89 3.16 -19.72
CA GLY A 29 36.03 3.43 -18.57
C GLY A 29 35.77 2.22 -17.67
N ASN A 30 36.30 1.04 -18.01
CA ASN A 30 36.13 -0.16 -17.19
C ASN A 30 37.09 -0.11 -15.99
N PHE A 31 36.54 -0.06 -14.78
CA PHE A 31 37.29 -0.17 -13.54
C PHE A 31 37.32 -1.63 -13.11
N VAL A 32 38.52 -2.20 -12.99
CA VAL A 32 38.72 -3.61 -12.67
C VAL A 32 39.48 -3.79 -11.36
N LEU A 33 39.16 -4.86 -10.64
CA LEU A 33 39.94 -5.36 -9.51
C LEU A 33 40.65 -6.64 -9.95
N ALA A 34 41.96 -6.71 -9.76
CA ALA A 34 42.80 -7.79 -10.26
C ALA A 34 43.72 -8.38 -9.18
N ASN A 35 44.16 -9.63 -9.39
CA ASN A 35 45.14 -10.30 -8.55
C ASN A 35 46.59 -9.99 -9.00
N ARG A 36 47.59 -10.54 -8.29
CA ARG A 36 49.03 -10.34 -8.60
C ARG A 36 49.43 -10.81 -10.00
N ASN A 37 48.67 -11.73 -10.60
CA ASN A 37 48.92 -12.26 -11.95
C ASN A 37 48.16 -11.46 -13.03
N ALA A 38 47.65 -10.28 -12.70
CA ALA A 38 46.82 -9.44 -13.57
C ALA A 38 45.50 -10.09 -14.04
N ALA A 39 45.04 -11.16 -13.37
CA ALA A 39 43.73 -11.74 -13.66
C ALA A 39 42.64 -10.84 -13.07
N VAL A 40 41.69 -10.42 -13.90
CA VAL A 40 40.53 -9.62 -13.49
C VAL A 40 39.58 -10.49 -12.67
N LEU A 41 39.37 -10.10 -11.41
CA LEU A 41 38.46 -10.77 -10.48
C LEU A 41 37.06 -10.13 -10.48
N TRP A 42 36.98 -8.84 -10.82
CA TRP A 42 35.74 -8.06 -10.88
C TRP A 42 35.93 -6.85 -11.81
N GLY A 43 34.89 -6.45 -12.55
CA GLY A 43 34.91 -5.26 -13.41
C GLY A 43 33.60 -4.47 -13.36
N SER A 44 33.68 -3.14 -13.46
CA SER A 44 32.49 -2.27 -13.45
C SER A 44 31.57 -2.52 -14.64
N PHE A 45 32.10 -2.97 -15.77
CA PHE A 45 31.31 -3.29 -16.96
C PHE A 45 30.37 -4.50 -16.78
N ASP A 46 30.65 -5.38 -15.82
CA ASP A 46 29.78 -6.52 -15.48
C ASP A 46 28.62 -6.11 -14.53
N GLN A 47 28.59 -4.86 -14.07
CA GLN A 47 27.58 -4.32 -13.14
C GLN A 47 27.10 -2.92 -13.61
N PRO A 48 26.54 -2.79 -14.83
CA PRO A 48 26.06 -1.50 -15.31
C PRO A 48 24.86 -0.99 -14.51
N THR A 49 24.73 0.34 -14.42
CA THR A 49 23.58 1.02 -13.78
C THR A 49 22.55 1.41 -14.82
N ASP A 50 22.73 2.56 -15.44
CA ASP A 50 21.85 3.20 -16.43
C ASP A 50 22.57 3.40 -17.77
N THR A 51 23.90 3.21 -17.78
CA THR A 51 24.78 3.59 -18.88
C THR A 51 25.64 2.43 -19.37
N ILE A 52 25.80 2.33 -20.69
CA ILE A 52 26.71 1.42 -21.40
C ILE A 52 27.75 2.25 -22.16
N LEU A 53 29.01 1.83 -22.12
CA LEU A 53 30.12 2.49 -22.81
C LEU A 53 30.66 1.67 -24.00
N PRO A 54 31.38 2.31 -24.95
CA PRO A 54 32.05 1.59 -26.03
C PRO A 54 32.96 0.48 -25.46
N THR A 55 33.01 -0.65 -26.16
CA THR A 55 33.64 -1.94 -25.78
C THR A 55 32.90 -2.78 -24.73
N GLN A 56 31.83 -2.27 -24.13
CA GLN A 56 31.05 -3.03 -23.16
C GLN A 56 30.10 -4.03 -23.83
N ILE A 57 29.96 -5.21 -23.21
CA ILE A 57 29.06 -6.28 -23.63
C ILE A 57 28.09 -6.56 -22.50
N VAL A 58 26.79 -6.36 -22.77
CA VAL A 58 25.71 -6.62 -21.82
C VAL A 58 25.16 -8.02 -22.08
N LYS A 59 25.24 -8.88 -21.05
CA LYS A 59 24.83 -10.29 -21.12
C LYS A 59 23.35 -10.44 -20.75
N ARG A 60 22.77 -11.61 -21.07
CA ARG A 60 21.44 -11.99 -20.58
C ARG A 60 21.34 -11.89 -19.05
N GLY A 61 20.19 -11.46 -18.58
CA GLY A 61 19.90 -11.21 -17.17
C GLY A 61 20.43 -9.87 -16.64
N THR A 62 21.13 -9.09 -17.46
CA THR A 62 21.59 -7.76 -17.05
C THR A 62 20.43 -6.76 -17.15
N GLU A 63 20.30 -5.93 -16.13
CA GLU A 63 19.28 -4.89 -16.04
C GLU A 63 19.96 -3.52 -16.01
N LEU A 64 19.53 -2.61 -16.88
CA LEU A 64 19.85 -1.20 -16.78
C LEU A 64 18.66 -0.46 -16.23
N ILE A 65 18.83 0.31 -15.17
CA ILE A 65 17.75 1.02 -14.49
C ILE A 65 18.07 2.50 -14.52
N SER A 66 17.13 3.31 -15.04
CA SER A 66 17.31 4.74 -15.12
C SER A 66 17.52 5.36 -13.74
N LYS A 67 18.13 6.54 -13.71
CA LYS A 67 18.09 7.40 -12.52
C LYS A 67 16.68 7.97 -12.32
N TYR A 68 16.35 8.38 -11.10
CA TYR A 68 15.03 8.88 -10.75
C TYR A 68 14.68 10.20 -11.43
N SER A 69 15.62 11.16 -11.43
CA SER A 69 15.45 12.44 -12.11
C SER A 69 16.78 12.94 -12.69
N SER A 70 16.78 14.11 -13.33
CA SER A 70 18.02 14.72 -13.83
C SER A 70 19.06 14.95 -12.73
N THR A 71 18.62 15.25 -11.50
CA THR A 71 19.44 15.57 -10.32
C THR A 71 19.49 14.47 -9.25
N ASN A 72 18.55 13.52 -9.26
CA ASN A 72 18.50 12.41 -8.31
C ASN A 72 18.99 11.11 -8.97
N TYR A 73 20.15 10.64 -8.53
CA TYR A 73 20.83 9.43 -9.02
C TYR A 73 20.34 8.14 -8.34
N SER A 74 19.31 8.19 -7.49
CA SER A 74 18.67 6.97 -6.98
C SER A 74 18.00 6.20 -8.11
N THR A 75 17.69 4.92 -7.85
CA THR A 75 16.92 4.06 -8.75
C THR A 75 15.65 4.75 -9.24
N GLY A 76 15.47 4.80 -10.55
CA GLY A 76 14.37 5.45 -11.24
C GLY A 76 13.26 4.50 -11.66
N ARG A 77 12.41 4.99 -12.56
CA ARG A 77 11.13 4.35 -12.92
C ARG A 77 11.20 3.48 -14.17
N PHE A 78 12.32 3.48 -14.90
CA PHE A 78 12.45 2.81 -16.19
C PHE A 78 13.59 1.80 -16.18
N LYS A 79 13.39 0.71 -16.91
CA LYS A 79 14.34 -0.39 -16.99
C LYS A 79 14.52 -0.86 -18.42
N PHE A 80 15.75 -1.11 -18.82
CA PHE A 80 16.10 -1.75 -20.09
C PHE A 80 16.90 -3.02 -19.82
N THR A 81 16.41 -4.16 -20.28
CA THR A 81 16.99 -5.45 -19.91
C THR A 81 17.03 -6.41 -21.08
N LEU A 82 18.14 -7.15 -21.18
CA LEU A 82 18.22 -8.34 -22.01
C LEU A 82 17.81 -9.53 -21.15
N GLN A 83 16.59 -10.01 -21.36
CA GLN A 83 15.99 -11.09 -20.59
C GLN A 83 16.72 -12.43 -20.78
N ASN A 84 16.49 -13.39 -19.89
CA ASN A 84 17.13 -14.70 -19.94
C ASN A 84 16.74 -15.54 -21.17
N ASP A 85 15.56 -15.30 -21.73
CA ASP A 85 15.10 -15.88 -23.00
C ASP A 85 15.77 -15.23 -24.23
N GLY A 86 16.50 -14.12 -24.04
CA GLY A 86 17.20 -13.37 -25.08
C GLY A 86 16.42 -12.18 -25.63
N ASN A 87 15.19 -11.92 -25.18
CA ASN A 87 14.43 -10.77 -25.63
C ASN A 87 14.97 -9.48 -24.98
N LEU A 88 15.18 -8.45 -25.80
CA LEU A 88 15.61 -7.14 -25.34
C LEU A 88 14.40 -6.23 -25.20
N VAL A 89 14.13 -5.74 -23.98
CA VAL A 89 12.86 -5.09 -23.65
C VAL A 89 13.08 -3.89 -22.74
N ALA A 90 12.29 -2.82 -22.96
CA ALA A 90 12.20 -1.66 -22.08
C ALA A 90 10.87 -1.68 -21.31
N TYR A 91 10.96 -1.45 -20.01
CA TYR A 91 9.88 -1.58 -19.04
C TYR A 91 9.73 -0.33 -18.19
N THR A 92 8.50 0.00 -17.84
CA THR A 92 8.25 0.73 -16.59
C THR A 92 8.49 -0.21 -15.40
N THR A 93 8.84 0.34 -14.25
CA THR A 93 9.10 -0.44 -13.03
C THR A 93 7.96 -0.28 -12.01
N PHE A 94 7.83 -1.24 -11.10
CA PHE A 94 6.98 -1.10 -9.90
C PHE A 94 7.64 -0.18 -8.85
N TYR A 95 8.05 1.02 -9.26
CA TYR A 95 8.77 1.96 -8.40
C TYR A 95 8.10 2.12 -7.02
N PRO A 96 8.86 2.09 -5.90
CA PRO A 96 10.33 2.13 -5.79
C PRO A 96 11.06 0.80 -6.00
N GLN A 97 10.36 -0.27 -6.40
CA GLN A 97 10.98 -1.56 -6.73
C GLN A 97 11.48 -1.57 -8.19
N THR A 98 12.45 -2.42 -8.48
CA THR A 98 13.05 -2.60 -9.82
C THR A 98 12.34 -3.66 -10.67
N GLY A 99 11.29 -4.27 -10.13
CA GLY A 99 10.47 -5.26 -10.82
C GLY A 99 9.85 -4.67 -12.09
N SER A 100 9.79 -5.47 -13.16
CA SER A 100 9.17 -5.04 -14.42
C SER A 100 7.65 -4.93 -14.26
N ASN A 101 7.11 -3.75 -14.55
CA ASN A 101 5.66 -3.52 -14.63
C ASN A 101 5.16 -3.78 -16.05
N PHE A 102 5.27 -2.78 -16.93
CA PHE A 102 4.74 -2.87 -18.29
C PHE A 102 5.82 -2.67 -19.36
N PRO A 103 5.93 -3.55 -20.38
CA PRO A 103 6.83 -3.35 -21.50
C PRO A 103 6.29 -2.27 -22.44
N TYR A 104 7.02 -1.17 -22.62
CA TYR A 104 6.65 -0.13 -23.59
C TYR A 104 7.46 -0.21 -24.89
N TRP A 105 8.49 -1.06 -24.95
CA TRP A 105 9.24 -1.34 -26.17
C TRP A 105 9.87 -2.74 -26.10
N ALA A 106 9.91 -3.46 -27.21
CA ALA A 106 10.58 -4.75 -27.31
C ALA A 106 11.24 -4.95 -28.68
N GLY A 107 12.45 -5.52 -28.71
CA GLY A 107 13.16 -5.86 -29.94
C GLY A 107 12.58 -7.06 -30.70
N ASN A 108 11.71 -7.86 -30.05
CA ASN A 108 11.01 -9.03 -30.62
C ASN A 108 11.92 -10.07 -31.32
N ILE A 109 13.21 -10.11 -30.98
CA ILE A 109 14.20 -11.03 -31.51
C ILE A 109 15.06 -11.52 -30.34
N ALA A 110 15.21 -12.84 -30.22
CA ALA A 110 16.01 -13.45 -29.17
C ALA A 110 17.52 -13.36 -29.49
N GLY A 111 18.24 -12.54 -28.72
CA GLY A 111 19.69 -12.41 -28.78
C GLY A 111 20.41 -12.95 -27.55
N ASN A 112 21.74 -12.95 -27.59
CA ASN A 112 22.63 -13.43 -26.53
C ASN A 112 23.33 -12.29 -25.78
N SER A 113 23.68 -11.21 -26.48
CA SER A 113 24.29 -10.04 -25.86
C SER A 113 24.02 -8.77 -26.65
N VAL A 114 23.94 -7.64 -25.94
CA VAL A 114 23.99 -6.30 -26.53
C VAL A 114 25.43 -5.82 -26.49
N ASN A 115 25.96 -5.40 -27.64
CA ASN A 115 27.36 -5.01 -27.79
C ASN A 115 27.43 -3.55 -28.21
N PHE A 116 28.27 -2.78 -27.52
CA PHE A 116 28.65 -1.43 -27.94
C PHE A 116 30.09 -1.48 -28.46
N ASN A 117 30.30 -1.35 -29.77
CA ASN A 117 31.64 -1.50 -30.35
C ASN A 117 32.43 -0.18 -30.43
N LYS A 118 33.72 -0.26 -30.79
CA LYS A 118 34.61 0.91 -30.93
C LYS A 118 34.23 1.86 -32.06
N SER A 119 33.43 1.39 -33.03
CA SER A 119 32.91 2.20 -34.13
C SER A 119 31.67 3.00 -33.74
N GLY A 120 31.18 2.85 -32.50
CA GLY A 120 30.03 3.59 -32.00
C GLY A 120 28.69 2.87 -32.20
N ASN A 121 28.69 1.68 -32.79
CA ASN A 121 27.47 0.93 -33.07
C ASN A 121 27.03 0.13 -31.84
N VAL A 122 25.71 0.12 -31.60
CA VAL A 122 25.08 -0.69 -30.57
C VAL A 122 24.16 -1.71 -31.23
N PHE A 123 24.38 -2.99 -30.97
CA PHE A 123 23.64 -4.06 -31.63
C PHE A 123 23.44 -5.30 -30.76
N LEU A 124 22.34 -5.99 -30.99
CA LEU A 124 22.04 -7.31 -30.42
C LEU A 124 22.71 -8.39 -31.28
N SER A 125 23.37 -9.34 -30.65
CA SER A 125 24.07 -10.46 -31.33
C SER A 125 23.61 -11.83 -30.85
N SER A 126 23.73 -12.84 -31.71
CA SER A 126 23.47 -14.26 -31.39
C SER A 126 24.62 -14.87 -30.58
N ALA A 127 24.45 -16.10 -30.09
CA ALA A 127 25.50 -16.83 -29.38
C ALA A 127 26.76 -17.07 -30.24
N ASN A 128 26.61 -17.13 -31.56
CA ASN A 128 27.72 -17.31 -32.50
C ASN A 128 28.35 -15.97 -32.94
N GLY A 129 27.94 -14.84 -32.34
CA GLY A 129 28.45 -13.51 -32.66
C GLY A 129 27.81 -12.86 -33.90
N THR A 130 26.82 -13.50 -34.53
CA THR A 130 26.08 -12.91 -35.66
C THR A 130 25.26 -11.71 -35.17
N ILE A 131 25.32 -10.60 -35.90
CA ILE A 131 24.49 -9.42 -35.59
C ILE A 131 23.05 -9.70 -35.99
N LEU A 132 22.13 -9.56 -35.04
CA LEU A 132 20.70 -9.82 -35.22
C LEU A 132 19.91 -8.53 -35.46
N LEU A 133 20.24 -7.47 -34.71
CA LEU A 133 19.53 -6.19 -34.76
C LEU A 133 20.50 -5.05 -34.42
N TYR A 134 20.54 -4.01 -35.25
CA TYR A 134 21.18 -2.75 -34.88
C TYR A 134 20.18 -1.90 -34.10
N LEU A 135 20.53 -1.56 -32.85
CA LEU A 135 19.76 -0.62 -32.04
C LEU A 135 20.14 0.81 -32.41
N PHE A 136 21.45 1.04 -32.59
CA PHE A 136 22.00 2.32 -32.98
C PHE A 136 23.15 2.12 -33.97
N THR A 137 23.08 2.84 -35.08
CA THR A 137 24.16 2.91 -36.06
C THR A 137 24.79 4.28 -35.99
N ASN A 138 26.05 4.32 -35.55
CA ASN A 138 26.78 5.57 -35.43
C ASN A 138 27.24 6.06 -36.82
N LYS A 139 26.99 7.35 -37.07
CA LYS A 139 27.40 8.04 -38.30
C LYS A 139 28.54 9.04 -38.06
N GLU A 140 28.94 9.24 -36.80
CA GLU A 140 29.91 10.26 -36.41
C GLU A 140 31.30 9.67 -36.12
N PRO A 141 32.39 10.45 -36.28
CA PRO A 141 33.75 9.94 -36.06
C PRO A 141 34.03 9.68 -34.57
N THR A 142 34.26 8.41 -34.18
CA THR A 142 34.51 8.04 -32.78
C THR A 142 35.90 8.44 -32.25
N GLN A 143 36.80 8.84 -33.15
CA GLN A 143 38.14 9.32 -32.77
C GLN A 143 38.05 10.62 -31.98
N ASP A 144 37.12 11.50 -32.33
CA ASP A 144 36.99 12.84 -31.76
C ASP A 144 35.88 12.95 -30.69
N LEU A 145 35.11 11.88 -30.46
CA LEU A 145 33.92 11.88 -29.61
C LEU A 145 34.00 10.80 -28.51
N HIS A 146 33.71 11.19 -27.28
CA HIS A 146 33.26 10.24 -26.26
C HIS A 146 31.80 9.91 -26.53
N GLN A 147 31.43 8.64 -26.42
CA GLN A 147 30.06 8.19 -26.62
C GLN A 147 29.59 7.35 -25.45
N ARG A 148 28.30 7.41 -25.16
CA ARG A 148 27.64 6.56 -24.16
C ARG A 148 26.20 6.29 -24.56
N LEU A 149 25.68 5.13 -24.17
CA LEU A 149 24.27 4.82 -24.29
C LEU A 149 23.65 4.83 -22.90
N THR A 150 22.59 5.60 -22.69
CA THR A 150 21.97 5.76 -21.36
C THR A 150 20.47 5.56 -21.47
N ILE A 151 19.86 4.79 -20.55
CA ILE A 151 18.43 4.87 -20.28
C ILE A 151 18.16 6.05 -19.35
N ASP A 152 17.59 7.12 -19.88
CA ASP A 152 17.35 8.33 -19.10
C ASP A 152 16.15 8.19 -18.15
N HIS A 153 16.09 9.11 -17.20
CA HIS A 153 15.01 9.23 -16.21
C HIS A 153 13.61 9.41 -16.79
N ASP A 154 13.49 9.72 -18.08
CA ASP A 154 12.24 9.85 -18.84
C ASP A 154 11.86 8.57 -19.61
N GLY A 155 12.68 7.52 -19.51
CA GLY A 155 12.44 6.22 -20.13
C GLY A 155 12.94 6.11 -21.56
N VAL A 156 13.49 7.18 -22.12
CA VAL A 156 14.08 7.17 -23.46
C VAL A 156 15.54 6.72 -23.38
N ILE A 157 15.93 5.85 -24.29
CA ILE A 157 17.29 5.33 -24.37
C ILE A 157 18.04 6.14 -25.42
N ARG A 158 19.08 6.87 -25.01
CA ARG A 158 19.78 7.84 -25.86
C ARG A 158 21.24 7.47 -26.07
N LEU A 159 21.67 7.52 -27.33
CA LEU A 159 23.08 7.50 -27.69
C LEU A 159 23.59 8.93 -27.67
N TYR A 160 24.43 9.24 -26.69
CA TYR A 160 25.04 10.54 -26.49
C TYR A 160 26.45 10.61 -27.06
N ALA A 161 26.85 11.81 -27.48
CA ALA A 161 28.23 12.16 -27.83
C ALA A 161 28.71 13.41 -27.09
N TYR A 162 29.99 13.44 -26.76
CA TYR A 162 30.68 14.58 -26.16
C TYR A 162 32.04 14.78 -26.85
N PRO A 163 32.43 16.00 -27.24
CA PRO A 163 33.69 16.23 -27.92
C PRO A 163 34.91 16.00 -27.02
N LYS A 164 35.91 15.25 -27.48
CA LYS A 164 37.18 15.02 -26.74
C LYS A 164 38.07 16.27 -26.70
N GLN A 165 37.95 17.12 -27.71
CA GLN A 165 38.69 18.37 -27.85
C GLN A 165 37.76 19.46 -28.40
N SER A 166 38.03 20.72 -28.06
CA SER A 166 37.23 21.89 -28.45
C SER A 166 37.29 22.22 -29.95
N SER A 167 38.21 21.63 -30.72
CA SER A 167 38.36 21.81 -32.16
C SER A 167 38.50 20.45 -32.87
N PRO A 168 37.52 20.01 -33.66
CA PRO A 168 37.54 18.69 -34.29
C PRO A 168 38.32 18.68 -35.62
N SER A 169 38.83 17.49 -35.97
CA SER A 169 39.55 17.21 -37.22
C SER A 169 38.69 17.42 -38.48
N ALA A 170 37.37 17.37 -38.33
CA ALA A 170 36.38 17.36 -39.41
C ALA A 170 35.64 18.71 -39.63
N GLY A 171 36.10 19.81 -39.01
CA GLY A 171 35.58 21.17 -39.29
C GLY A 171 34.17 21.49 -38.76
N ARG A 172 33.44 20.54 -38.16
CA ARG A 172 32.10 20.77 -37.55
C ARG A 172 32.24 21.12 -36.07
N ARG A 173 31.87 22.33 -35.64
CA ARG A 173 31.94 22.76 -34.23
C ARG A 173 30.88 22.03 -33.38
N TRP A 174 31.32 21.26 -32.39
CA TRP A 174 30.44 20.61 -31.42
C TRP A 174 30.26 21.50 -30.18
N PRO A 175 29.07 21.53 -29.56
CA PRO A 175 28.88 22.21 -28.28
C PRO A 175 29.63 21.47 -27.17
N ALA A 176 30.06 22.19 -26.14
CA ALA A 176 30.80 21.64 -25.00
C ALA A 176 29.87 20.93 -23.99
N GLU A 177 28.90 20.18 -24.48
CA GLU A 177 27.85 19.50 -23.72
C GLU A 177 27.50 18.15 -24.35
N TRP A 178 26.87 17.27 -23.57
CA TRP A 178 26.40 15.98 -24.10
C TRP A 178 25.26 16.21 -25.09
N THR A 179 25.46 15.77 -26.33
CA THR A 179 24.48 15.91 -27.42
C THR A 179 23.89 14.55 -27.77
N THR A 180 22.58 14.47 -27.93
CA THR A 180 21.89 13.25 -28.40
C THR A 180 22.14 13.03 -29.88
N LEU A 181 22.72 11.90 -30.26
CA LEU A 181 22.91 11.49 -31.65
C LEU A 181 21.68 10.77 -32.21
N SER A 182 21.10 9.89 -31.40
CA SER A 182 19.95 9.07 -31.74
C SER A 182 19.32 8.56 -30.44
N PHE A 183 18.06 8.17 -30.48
CA PHE A 183 17.29 7.73 -29.32
C PHE A 183 16.30 6.63 -29.71
N MET A 184 15.82 5.87 -28.73
CA MET A 184 14.71 4.92 -28.91
C MET A 184 13.83 4.87 -27.65
N PRO A 185 12.53 4.52 -27.76
CA PRO A 185 11.80 4.26 -29.01
C PRO A 185 11.69 5.52 -29.90
N GLU A 186 11.48 5.33 -31.22
CA GLU A 186 11.22 6.44 -32.16
C GLU A 186 9.76 6.92 -32.11
N ASP A 187 8.86 6.12 -31.55
CA ASP A 187 7.46 6.50 -31.37
C ASP A 187 7.26 7.34 -30.10
N ASN A 188 6.15 8.09 -30.05
CA ASN A 188 5.77 8.92 -28.92
C ASN A 188 5.65 8.10 -27.62
N ILE A 189 6.64 8.26 -26.72
CA ILE A 189 6.70 7.50 -25.47
C ILE A 189 5.50 7.74 -24.55
N CYS A 190 4.87 8.93 -24.59
CA CYS A 190 3.63 9.21 -23.86
C CYS A 190 2.51 8.25 -24.28
N GLY A 191 2.46 7.92 -25.58
CA GLY A 191 1.49 7.03 -26.18
C GLY A 191 1.87 5.55 -26.09
N LEU A 192 3.10 5.18 -25.72
CA LEU A 192 3.50 3.78 -25.58
C LEU A 192 3.19 3.21 -24.19
N MET A 193 3.13 4.05 -23.16
CA MET A 193 2.90 3.65 -21.77
C MET A 193 1.39 3.61 -21.41
N ARG A 194 0.62 2.72 -22.07
CA ARG A 194 -0.86 2.67 -21.99
C ARG A 194 -1.43 1.64 -21.00
N ASP A 195 -0.64 1.12 -20.07
CA ASP A 195 -1.12 0.05 -19.19
C ASP A 195 -2.24 0.51 -18.23
N ASN A 196 -3.03 -0.46 -17.79
CA ASN A 196 -4.08 -0.28 -16.78
C ASN A 196 -3.51 -0.13 -15.37
N THR A 197 -2.22 -0.42 -15.18
CA THR A 197 -1.53 -0.37 -13.89
C THR A 197 -0.23 0.41 -13.95
N GLY A 198 -0.05 1.34 -12.99
CA GLY A 198 1.18 2.12 -12.83
C GLY A 198 1.02 3.60 -13.20
N SER A 199 2.04 4.39 -12.86
CA SER A 199 2.06 5.85 -13.03
C SER A 199 2.28 6.30 -14.48
N GLY A 200 2.58 5.39 -15.41
CA GLY A 200 3.01 5.73 -16.76
C GLY A 200 4.17 6.74 -16.78
N ALA A 201 4.21 7.59 -17.80
CA ALA A 201 5.26 8.61 -17.95
C ALA A 201 5.14 9.72 -16.88
N CYS A 202 3.91 10.20 -16.61
CA CYS A 202 3.68 11.45 -15.89
C CYS A 202 2.96 11.34 -14.55
N GLY A 203 2.53 10.15 -14.15
CA GLY A 203 1.79 9.95 -12.90
C GLY A 203 0.28 10.13 -13.05
N PHE A 204 -0.44 9.72 -12.02
CA PHE A 204 -1.91 9.78 -12.00
C PHE A 204 -2.43 11.22 -12.07
N ASN A 205 -3.62 11.39 -12.63
CA ASN A 205 -4.30 12.68 -12.84
C ASN A 205 -3.49 13.72 -13.64
N SER A 206 -2.43 13.30 -14.32
CA SER A 206 -1.64 14.14 -15.21
C SER A 206 -1.74 13.62 -16.64
N TYR A 207 -1.29 14.42 -17.59
CA TYR A 207 -1.13 13.98 -18.96
C TYR A 207 0.24 14.33 -19.51
N CYS A 208 0.73 13.46 -20.38
CA CYS A 208 2.04 13.54 -21.02
C CYS A 208 1.90 14.18 -22.41
N GLN A 209 2.76 15.15 -22.70
CA GLN A 209 2.90 15.77 -24.01
C GLN A 209 4.37 15.72 -24.44
N ILE A 210 4.62 15.41 -25.71
CA ILE A 210 5.96 15.48 -26.28
C ILE A 210 6.29 16.94 -26.62
N GLU A 211 7.43 17.43 -26.14
CA GLU A 211 8.10 18.64 -26.63
C GLU A 211 9.28 18.25 -27.56
N ASP A 212 10.04 19.23 -28.03
CA ASP A 212 11.16 19.03 -28.96
C ASP A 212 12.08 17.85 -28.54
N ALA A 213 12.54 17.06 -29.52
CA ALA A 213 13.41 15.89 -29.32
C ALA A 213 12.84 14.73 -28.47
N GLN A 214 11.52 14.52 -28.50
CA GLN A 214 10.82 13.41 -27.82
C GLN A 214 10.94 13.42 -26.30
N PHE A 215 11.09 14.60 -25.71
CA PHE A 215 11.07 14.73 -24.26
C PHE A 215 9.62 14.68 -23.75
N PRO A 216 9.23 13.68 -22.93
CA PRO A 216 7.91 13.66 -22.34
C PRO A 216 7.82 14.72 -21.24
N LYS A 217 6.89 15.65 -21.39
CA LYS A 217 6.59 16.67 -20.39
C LYS A 217 5.23 16.43 -19.77
N CYS A 218 5.20 16.55 -18.45
CA CYS A 218 4.02 16.27 -17.65
C CYS A 218 3.25 17.55 -17.39
N LYS A 219 1.92 17.48 -17.51
CA LYS A 219 1.03 18.61 -17.29
C LYS A 219 -0.17 18.19 -16.45
N CYS A 220 -0.68 19.14 -15.67
CA CYS A 220 -1.92 18.96 -14.92
C CYS A 220 -3.11 19.50 -15.69
N PRO A 221 -4.26 18.80 -15.67
CA PRO A 221 -5.52 19.35 -16.16
C PRO A 221 -6.00 20.56 -15.34
N GLN A 222 -6.96 21.31 -15.87
CA GLN A 222 -7.59 22.40 -15.14
C GLN A 222 -8.25 21.90 -13.84
N GLY A 223 -8.03 22.62 -12.73
CA GLY A 223 -8.51 22.21 -11.41
C GLY A 223 -7.65 21.11 -10.74
N TYR A 224 -6.45 20.87 -11.29
CA TYR A 224 -5.43 20.00 -10.70
C TYR A 224 -4.11 20.77 -10.57
N LYS A 225 -3.29 20.39 -9.58
CA LYS A 225 -1.93 20.91 -9.38
C LYS A 225 -0.95 19.76 -9.20
N PHE A 226 0.34 19.96 -9.48
CA PHE A 226 1.33 18.92 -9.27
C PHE A 226 1.35 18.47 -7.80
N LEU A 227 1.52 17.16 -7.61
CA LEU A 227 1.73 16.59 -6.27
C LEU A 227 3.02 17.09 -5.65
N ASP A 228 4.04 17.27 -6.49
CA ASP A 228 5.35 17.79 -6.13
C ASP A 228 5.84 18.69 -7.28
N ASN A 229 6.00 19.99 -7.02
CA ASN A 229 6.49 20.93 -8.04
C ASN A 229 7.96 20.69 -8.42
N SER A 230 8.72 19.93 -7.61
CA SER A 230 10.09 19.55 -7.93
C SER A 230 10.19 18.30 -8.80
N ASP A 231 9.08 17.56 -8.95
CA ASP A 231 8.99 16.35 -9.75
C ASP A 231 7.59 16.21 -10.36
N GLU A 232 7.43 16.80 -11.54
CA GLU A 232 6.20 16.81 -12.33
C GLU A 232 5.72 15.39 -12.70
N SER A 233 6.60 14.40 -12.66
CA SER A 233 6.32 13.02 -13.07
C SER A 233 5.58 12.18 -12.01
N ARG A 234 5.36 12.75 -10.83
CA ARG A 234 4.59 12.14 -9.73
C ARG A 234 3.07 12.26 -9.92
N GLY A 235 2.64 13.02 -10.90
CA GLY A 235 1.23 13.25 -11.20
C GLY A 235 0.66 14.47 -10.50
N CYS A 236 -0.66 14.58 -10.55
CA CYS A 236 -1.38 15.74 -10.07
C CYS A 236 -2.42 15.39 -9.01
N LEU A 237 -2.81 16.39 -8.22
CA LEU A 237 -3.86 16.30 -7.21
C LEU A 237 -4.99 17.27 -7.56
N LYS A 238 -6.22 16.80 -7.37
CA LYS A 238 -7.43 17.59 -7.60
C LYS A 238 -7.54 18.70 -6.55
N THR A 239 -7.79 19.94 -6.97
CA THR A 239 -7.81 21.12 -6.07
C THR A 239 -9.22 21.49 -5.59
N PHE A 240 -10.21 20.63 -5.80
CA PHE A 240 -11.59 20.82 -5.39
C PHE A 240 -12.15 19.49 -4.86
N PRO A 241 -13.11 19.51 -3.92
CA PRO A 241 -13.67 18.27 -3.37
C PRO A 241 -14.49 17.50 -4.43
N PRO A 242 -14.53 16.16 -4.33
CA PRO A 242 -15.36 15.33 -5.20
C PRO A 242 -16.86 15.58 -4.94
N GLN A 243 -17.70 15.20 -5.91
CA GLN A 243 -19.16 15.28 -5.77
C GLN A 243 -19.66 14.32 -4.67
N ASP A 244 -20.55 14.80 -3.80
CA ASP A 244 -21.15 13.98 -2.74
C ASP A 244 -22.22 13.02 -3.32
N CYS A 245 -21.98 11.71 -3.16
CA CYS A 245 -22.92 10.66 -3.57
C CYS A 245 -23.99 10.31 -2.53
N SER A 246 -23.89 10.81 -1.29
CA SER A 246 -24.77 10.43 -0.19
C SER A 246 -26.12 11.17 -0.21
N SER A 247 -26.18 12.33 -0.89
CA SER A 247 -27.33 13.22 -0.91
C SER A 247 -27.81 13.45 -2.35
N ALA A 248 -28.74 12.62 -2.84
CA ALA A 248 -29.36 12.82 -4.15
C ALA A 248 -29.95 14.25 -4.27
N GLY A 249 -29.42 15.05 -5.20
CA GLY A 249 -29.97 16.35 -5.60
C GLY A 249 -29.41 17.61 -4.93
N LYS A 250 -28.46 17.54 -3.97
CA LYS A 250 -27.91 18.77 -3.34
C LYS A 250 -26.84 19.49 -4.15
N GLU A 251 -26.18 18.81 -5.09
CA GLU A 251 -25.05 19.36 -5.86
C GLU A 251 -25.31 19.46 -7.38
N GLU A 252 -26.57 19.31 -7.81
CA GLU A 252 -26.95 19.53 -9.20
C GLU A 252 -26.61 20.96 -9.64
N GLY A 253 -25.84 21.08 -10.73
CA GLY A 253 -25.40 22.37 -11.28
C GLY A 253 -24.13 22.97 -10.66
N LEU A 254 -23.49 22.31 -9.68
CA LEU A 254 -22.20 22.74 -9.11
C LEU A 254 -20.98 22.28 -9.92
N PHE A 255 -21.17 21.35 -10.86
CA PHE A 255 -20.10 20.77 -11.68
C PHE A 255 -20.33 21.10 -13.16
N ASP A 256 -19.22 21.23 -13.88
CA ASP A 256 -19.17 21.45 -15.32
C ASP A 256 -18.15 20.52 -15.97
N LEU A 257 -18.16 20.41 -17.30
CA LEU A 257 -17.23 19.59 -18.06
C LEU A 257 -16.30 20.47 -18.91
N VAL A 258 -15.00 20.44 -18.59
CA VAL A 258 -13.95 21.11 -19.35
C VAL A 258 -13.41 20.19 -20.42
N GLU A 259 -13.35 20.68 -21.65
CA GLU A 259 -12.87 19.93 -22.80
C GLU A 259 -11.34 19.93 -22.87
N MET A 260 -10.77 18.73 -22.99
CA MET A 260 -9.36 18.48 -23.24
C MET A 260 -9.21 17.83 -24.62
N VAL A 261 -8.98 18.67 -25.63
CA VAL A 261 -8.81 18.25 -27.02
C VAL A 261 -7.56 17.40 -27.17
N ASN A 262 -7.62 16.35 -28.00
CA ASN A 262 -6.51 15.46 -28.32
C ASN A 262 -5.86 14.79 -27.09
N THR A 263 -6.57 14.76 -25.95
CA THR A 263 -6.06 14.20 -24.70
C THR A 263 -6.90 13.01 -24.28
N ILE A 264 -6.23 11.89 -24.03
CA ILE A 264 -6.88 10.62 -23.71
C ILE A 264 -6.29 10.07 -22.42
N PHE A 265 -7.19 9.64 -21.53
CA PHE A 265 -6.88 8.87 -20.33
C PHE A 265 -7.23 7.41 -20.62
N PRO A 266 -6.26 6.52 -20.93
CA PRO A 266 -6.55 5.24 -21.59
C PRO A 266 -7.27 4.22 -20.69
N SER A 267 -7.21 4.37 -19.38
CA SER A 267 -7.77 3.42 -18.42
C SER A 267 -8.56 4.11 -17.30
N GLY A 268 -9.21 3.31 -16.45
CA GLY A 268 -10.10 3.80 -15.38
C GLY A 268 -11.58 3.81 -15.76
N ASP A 269 -11.93 3.17 -16.88
CA ASP A 269 -13.32 3.05 -17.34
C ASP A 269 -14.12 2.12 -16.42
N TYR A 270 -15.33 2.53 -16.05
CA TYR A 270 -16.26 1.68 -15.31
C TYR A 270 -17.61 1.50 -16.01
N GLU A 271 -17.85 2.28 -17.06
CA GLU A 271 -19.07 2.22 -17.86
C GLU A 271 -18.82 2.72 -19.29
N TYR A 272 -19.47 2.09 -20.26
CA TYR A 272 -19.29 2.34 -21.69
C TYR A 272 -20.63 2.45 -22.41
N TYR A 273 -20.72 3.40 -23.33
CA TYR A 273 -21.89 3.61 -24.18
C TYR A 273 -21.46 3.79 -25.65
N GLU A 274 -22.21 3.20 -26.56
CA GLU A 274 -21.96 3.24 -28.01
C GLU A 274 -23.13 3.93 -28.72
N SER A 275 -22.83 4.60 -29.84
CA SER A 275 -23.82 5.28 -30.69
C SER A 275 -24.61 6.37 -29.95
N ILE A 276 -23.93 7.12 -29.07
CA ILE A 276 -24.53 8.22 -28.32
C ILE A 276 -23.95 9.57 -28.76
N SER A 277 -24.73 10.65 -28.61
CA SER A 277 -24.22 12.00 -28.85
C SER A 277 -23.28 12.44 -27.72
N GLU A 278 -22.41 13.41 -28.01
CA GLU A 278 -21.55 14.03 -27.00
C GLU A 278 -22.37 14.65 -25.87
N ASP A 279 -23.49 15.31 -26.19
CA ASP A 279 -24.38 15.92 -25.18
C ASP A 279 -24.97 14.87 -24.23
N MET A 280 -25.39 13.71 -24.75
CA MET A 280 -25.87 12.63 -23.90
C MET A 280 -24.74 12.07 -23.03
N CYS A 281 -23.52 11.95 -23.56
CA CYS A 281 -22.33 11.55 -22.79
C CYS A 281 -22.02 12.56 -21.66
N ARG A 282 -22.17 13.87 -21.92
CA ARG A 282 -22.02 14.94 -20.92
C ARG A 282 -23.03 14.78 -19.79
N GLU A 283 -24.31 14.59 -20.12
CA GLU A 283 -25.39 14.42 -19.15
C GLU A 283 -25.20 13.16 -18.28
N LEU A 284 -24.79 12.04 -18.89
CA LEU A 284 -24.49 10.78 -18.18
C LEU A 284 -23.36 10.92 -17.16
N CYS A 285 -22.39 11.79 -17.41
CA CYS A 285 -21.31 12.06 -16.45
C CYS A 285 -21.72 13.09 -15.39
N LEU A 286 -22.43 14.15 -15.77
CA LEU A 286 -22.86 15.19 -14.82
C LEU A 286 -23.86 14.64 -13.79
N SER A 287 -24.74 13.74 -14.21
CA SER A 287 -25.73 13.08 -13.34
C SER A 287 -25.14 11.98 -12.45
N ASP A 288 -23.94 11.48 -12.75
CA ASP A 288 -23.26 10.45 -11.96
C ASP A 288 -22.18 11.07 -11.06
N CYS A 289 -22.37 10.96 -9.74
CA CYS A 289 -21.42 11.47 -8.75
C CYS A 289 -20.07 10.70 -8.73
N LEU A 290 -20.01 9.49 -9.30
CA LEU A 290 -18.79 8.69 -9.43
C LEU A 290 -18.01 9.01 -10.72
N CYS A 291 -18.59 9.79 -11.63
CA CYS A 291 -17.93 10.16 -12.89
C CYS A 291 -16.99 11.35 -12.68
N ASP A 292 -15.70 11.16 -12.94
CA ASP A 292 -14.68 12.21 -12.88
C ASP A 292 -14.32 12.79 -14.26
N ALA A 293 -14.45 11.98 -15.31
CA ALA A 293 -14.26 12.40 -16.68
C ALA A 293 -14.98 11.43 -17.63
N VAL A 294 -15.17 11.86 -18.87
CA VAL A 294 -15.50 10.96 -19.98
C VAL A 294 -14.48 11.10 -21.09
N THR A 295 -14.09 10.01 -21.73
CA THR A 295 -13.48 10.09 -23.06
C THR A 295 -14.59 9.91 -24.08
N TYR A 296 -14.60 10.76 -25.09
CA TYR A 296 -15.55 10.69 -26.20
C TYR A 296 -14.78 10.62 -27.52
N GLU A 297 -15.06 9.58 -28.30
CA GLU A 297 -14.45 9.34 -29.60
C GLU A 297 -15.46 8.59 -30.48
N ARG A 298 -15.67 9.05 -31.73
CA ARG A 298 -16.48 8.34 -32.75
C ARG A 298 -17.86 7.84 -32.25
N ALA A 299 -18.61 8.70 -31.54
CA ALA A 299 -19.92 8.38 -30.95
C ALA A 299 -19.89 7.31 -29.85
N SER A 300 -18.72 7.03 -29.29
CA SER A 300 -18.51 6.19 -28.12
C SER A 300 -18.11 7.03 -26.91
N CYS A 301 -18.61 6.66 -25.75
CA CYS A 301 -18.44 7.37 -24.48
C CYS A 301 -17.97 6.41 -23.39
N TRP A 302 -16.82 6.72 -22.78
CA TRP A 302 -16.23 5.94 -21.69
C TRP A 302 -16.19 6.78 -20.43
N LYS A 303 -16.94 6.38 -19.40
CA LYS A 303 -16.96 7.06 -18.09
C LYS A 303 -15.79 6.59 -17.24
N LYS A 304 -15.06 7.56 -16.69
CA LYS A 304 -13.84 7.36 -15.91
C LYS A 304 -14.04 7.77 -14.47
N ARG A 305 -13.47 6.98 -13.56
CA ARG A 305 -13.44 7.25 -12.11
C ARG A 305 -12.05 7.65 -11.65
N ALA A 306 -11.96 8.39 -10.56
CA ALA A 306 -10.69 8.73 -9.92
C ALA A 306 -9.98 7.52 -9.29
N PRO A 307 -8.63 7.56 -9.18
CA PRO A 307 -7.76 8.54 -9.82
C PRO A 307 -7.74 8.34 -11.35
N LEU A 308 -7.66 9.42 -12.12
CA LEU A 308 -7.46 9.33 -13.56
C LEU A 308 -6.09 8.73 -13.85
N SER A 309 -6.02 7.89 -14.88
CA SER A 309 -4.79 7.23 -15.33
C SER A 309 -3.75 8.22 -15.86
N ASN A 310 -2.58 7.74 -16.27
CA ASN A 310 -1.59 8.56 -16.98
C ASN A 310 -2.17 8.94 -18.36
N GLY A 311 -2.63 10.17 -18.49
CA GLY A 311 -3.12 10.70 -19.75
C GLY A 311 -2.00 10.93 -20.74
N TYR A 312 -2.34 11.01 -22.02
CA TYR A 312 -1.40 11.45 -23.06
C TYR A 312 -2.11 12.33 -24.07
N MET A 313 -1.35 13.25 -24.65
CA MET A 313 -1.79 14.06 -25.77
C MET A 313 -1.27 13.45 -27.08
N ASP A 314 -2.15 13.28 -28.05
CA ASP A 314 -1.85 12.74 -29.37
C ASP A 314 -2.52 13.59 -30.45
N GLN A 315 -1.72 14.35 -31.20
CA GLN A 315 -2.21 15.30 -32.19
C GLN A 315 -2.87 14.64 -33.40
N GLU A 316 -2.59 13.37 -33.65
CA GLU A 316 -3.19 12.60 -34.75
C GLU A 316 -4.53 11.97 -34.35
N ASN A 317 -4.86 12.00 -33.06
CA ASN A 317 -6.05 11.36 -32.53
C ASN A 317 -7.25 12.33 -32.51
N THR A 318 -8.43 11.80 -32.86
CA THR A 318 -9.70 12.54 -32.86
C THR A 318 -10.44 12.48 -31.53
N GLY A 319 -9.99 11.67 -30.58
CA GLY A 319 -10.59 11.53 -29.26
C GLY A 319 -10.35 12.74 -28.36
N LYS A 320 -11.32 13.04 -27.51
CA LYS A 320 -11.20 14.09 -26.48
C LYS A 320 -11.68 13.60 -25.12
N THR A 321 -11.12 14.19 -24.07
CA THR A 321 -11.59 13.95 -22.70
C THR A 321 -12.36 15.16 -22.20
N LEU A 322 -13.55 14.94 -21.66
CA LEU A 322 -14.33 15.94 -20.96
C LEU A 322 -14.16 15.71 -19.47
N LEU A 323 -13.46 16.62 -18.80
CA LEU A 323 -13.09 16.52 -17.40
C LEU A 323 -14.11 17.21 -16.51
N LYS A 324 -14.63 16.50 -15.50
CA LYS A 324 -15.60 17.07 -14.56
C LYS A 324 -14.89 17.93 -13.52
N VAL A 325 -15.22 19.22 -13.50
CA VAL A 325 -14.66 20.21 -12.59
C VAL A 325 -15.74 20.95 -11.82
N ARG A 326 -15.44 21.38 -10.60
CA ARG A 326 -16.37 22.18 -9.80
C ARG A 326 -16.39 23.63 -10.30
N ARG A 327 -17.58 24.22 -10.44
CA ARG A 327 -17.73 25.66 -10.67
C ARG A 327 -17.21 26.42 -9.45
N GLN A 328 -16.31 27.37 -9.65
CA GLN A 328 -15.89 28.26 -8.58
C GLN A 328 -16.98 29.32 -8.38
N ASN A 329 -17.73 29.25 -7.28
CA ASN A 329 -18.51 30.40 -6.83
C ASN A 329 -17.62 31.29 -5.96
N SER A 330 -17.34 32.49 -6.47
CA SER A 330 -16.89 33.62 -5.67
C SER A 330 -17.86 33.80 -4.48
N THR A 331 -17.34 33.72 -3.25
CA THR A 331 -17.86 34.34 -2.01
C THR A 331 -19.39 34.46 -1.81
N SER A 332 -19.95 33.69 -0.86
CA SER A 332 -20.95 34.18 0.12
C SER A 332 -20.94 33.22 1.33
N THR A 333 -20.51 33.59 2.54
CA THR A 333 -21.18 34.35 3.62
C THR A 333 -22.66 34.07 3.82
N ALA A 334 -22.97 33.42 4.95
CA ALA A 334 -24.21 33.46 5.75
C ALA A 334 -25.50 32.97 5.04
N ASP A 335 -26.44 32.23 5.64
CA ASP A 335 -26.97 32.34 7.00
C ASP A 335 -27.73 31.07 7.43
N LYS A 336 -28.01 31.03 8.74
CA LYS A 336 -28.89 30.08 9.44
C LYS A 336 -30.38 30.29 9.09
N GLU A 337 -31.19 29.32 9.52
CA GLU A 337 -32.67 29.23 9.53
C GLU A 337 -33.28 28.55 8.27
N ASN A 338 -34.33 27.70 8.34
CA ASN A 338 -35.26 27.41 9.42
C ASN A 338 -35.83 25.99 9.25
N ASP A 339 -36.00 25.31 10.39
CA ASP A 339 -36.76 24.09 10.58
C ASP A 339 -38.25 24.43 10.61
N ARG A 340 -39.02 24.09 9.56
CA ARG A 340 -40.50 23.93 9.56
C ARG A 340 -41.06 23.61 8.18
N SER A 341 -40.76 22.44 7.60
CA SER A 341 -41.68 21.82 6.62
C SER A 341 -41.32 20.36 6.30
N LYS A 342 -41.35 19.46 7.29
CA LYS A 342 -41.38 18.01 7.04
C LYS A 342 -42.49 17.32 7.84
N LYS A 343 -43.71 17.79 7.62
CA LYS A 343 -44.93 17.12 8.11
C LYS A 343 -46.03 17.16 7.06
N LEU A 344 -45.76 16.67 5.84
CA LEU A 344 -46.81 16.19 4.93
C LEU A 344 -46.27 15.37 3.73
N MET A 345 -45.49 14.31 3.95
CA MET A 345 -45.22 13.33 2.87
C MET A 345 -44.75 11.99 3.45
N MET A 346 -45.59 11.38 4.28
CA MET A 346 -45.28 10.10 4.93
C MET A 346 -46.52 9.19 4.93
N THR A 347 -47.09 8.92 3.75
CA THR A 347 -48.26 8.01 3.60
C THR A 347 -48.38 7.30 2.24
N ALA A 348 -47.33 7.26 1.40
CA ALA A 348 -47.41 6.60 0.08
C ALA A 348 -46.32 5.54 -0.21
N GLY A 349 -45.50 5.16 0.79
CA GLY A 349 -44.37 4.24 0.60
C GLY A 349 -44.59 2.78 1.00
N TRP A 350 -45.77 2.42 1.53
CA TRP A 350 -45.96 1.11 2.20
C TRP A 350 -46.73 0.06 1.37
N VAL A 351 -47.00 0.32 0.10
CA VAL A 351 -47.78 -0.62 -0.76
C VAL A 351 -46.94 -1.26 -1.87
N LEU A 352 -45.72 -0.77 -2.16
CA LEU A 352 -44.90 -1.29 -3.27
C LEU A 352 -43.80 -2.30 -2.87
N LEU A 353 -43.58 -2.53 -1.57
CA LEU A 353 -42.57 -3.51 -1.10
C LEU A 353 -43.14 -4.91 -0.81
N GLY A 354 -44.47 -5.06 -0.82
CA GLY A 354 -45.14 -6.34 -0.54
C GLY A 354 -45.27 -7.28 -1.75
N SER A 355 -45.16 -6.77 -2.98
CA SER A 355 -45.41 -7.56 -4.20
C SER A 355 -44.16 -8.21 -4.80
N SER A 356 -42.95 -7.75 -4.46
CA SER A 356 -41.70 -8.28 -5.04
C SER A 356 -41.23 -9.58 -4.37
N VAL A 357 -41.52 -9.77 -3.08
CA VAL A 357 -41.08 -10.97 -2.34
C VAL A 357 -41.91 -12.21 -2.71
N PHE A 358 -43.19 -12.02 -3.03
CA PHE A 358 -44.10 -13.13 -3.35
C PHE A 358 -43.85 -13.73 -4.75
N VAL A 359 -43.44 -12.89 -5.72
CA VAL A 359 -43.14 -13.35 -7.08
C VAL A 359 -41.81 -14.12 -7.13
N ASN A 360 -40.80 -13.67 -6.38
CA ASN A 360 -39.50 -14.36 -6.33
C ASN A 360 -39.56 -15.71 -5.59
N LEU A 361 -40.46 -15.89 -4.61
CA LEU A 361 -40.68 -17.20 -3.97
C LEU A 361 -41.34 -18.23 -4.91
N LEU A 362 -42.20 -17.79 -5.83
CA LEU A 362 -42.88 -18.67 -6.78
C LEU A 362 -41.93 -19.22 -7.87
N PHE A 363 -40.89 -18.47 -8.24
CA PHE A 363 -39.87 -18.92 -9.20
C PHE A 363 -38.86 -19.93 -8.61
N LEU A 364 -38.65 -19.94 -7.29
CA LEU A 364 -37.78 -20.90 -6.62
C LEU A 364 -38.43 -22.27 -6.41
N VAL A 365 -39.75 -22.36 -6.40
CA VAL A 365 -40.49 -23.62 -6.24
C VAL A 365 -40.77 -24.31 -7.59
N ALA A 366 -40.77 -23.56 -8.71
CA ALA A 366 -41.08 -24.08 -10.04
C ALA A 366 -39.88 -24.70 -10.80
N SER A 367 -38.65 -24.60 -10.29
CA SER A 367 -37.42 -25.02 -11.00
C SER A 367 -36.85 -26.38 -10.58
N CYS A 368 -37.58 -27.18 -9.80
CA CYS A 368 -37.21 -28.58 -9.56
C CYS A 368 -38.01 -29.55 -10.46
N PRO A 369 -37.35 -30.13 -11.48
CA PRO A 369 -37.61 -31.52 -11.83
C PRO A 369 -36.36 -32.38 -11.60
N TRP A 370 -36.62 -33.52 -10.97
CA TRP A 370 -35.76 -34.69 -10.85
C TRP A 370 -34.86 -34.96 -12.05
N ARG A 371 -33.58 -35.29 -11.79
CA ARG A 371 -33.04 -36.59 -12.21
C ARG A 371 -31.86 -37.04 -11.35
N ASN A 372 -31.98 -38.30 -10.99
CA ASN A 372 -31.16 -39.09 -10.11
C ASN A 372 -30.06 -39.83 -10.90
N LYS A 373 -29.03 -40.25 -10.17
CA LYS A 373 -28.07 -41.36 -10.36
C LYS A 373 -26.70 -41.16 -11.05
N ASN A 374 -25.70 -41.31 -10.17
CA ASN A 374 -24.65 -42.36 -10.13
C ASN A 374 -23.24 -42.06 -10.68
N ARG A 375 -22.27 -42.04 -9.76
CA ARG A 375 -21.14 -43.01 -9.58
C ARG A 375 -20.28 -42.53 -8.40
N MET A 376 -20.22 -43.20 -7.24
CA MET A 376 -19.55 -44.46 -6.86
C MET A 376 -18.02 -44.36 -6.69
N MET A 377 -17.58 -44.77 -5.48
CA MET A 377 -16.22 -45.02 -4.94
C MET A 377 -15.42 -43.77 -4.50
N SER A 378 -14.73 -43.73 -3.35
CA SER A 378 -14.31 -44.79 -2.42
C SER A 378 -14.19 -44.29 -0.98
N GLN A 379 -14.31 -45.23 -0.04
CA GLN A 379 -13.82 -45.14 1.33
C GLN A 379 -12.33 -44.74 1.34
N VAL A 380 -11.96 -43.78 2.19
CA VAL A 380 -10.69 -43.75 2.90
C VAL A 380 -11.01 -43.29 4.32
N ALA A 381 -11.00 -44.24 5.24
CA ALA A 381 -10.82 -43.97 6.66
C ALA A 381 -9.36 -43.56 6.90
N ASP A 382 -9.15 -42.70 7.91
CA ASP A 382 -7.94 -42.57 8.71
C ASP A 382 -6.58 -42.63 7.99
N ASP A 383 -5.97 -41.46 7.78
CA ASP A 383 -4.65 -41.16 8.36
C ASP A 383 -4.21 -39.74 7.94
N SER A 384 -4.19 -38.82 8.91
CA SER A 384 -3.20 -37.74 8.98
C SER A 384 -3.18 -37.13 10.38
N ASP A 385 -3.05 -37.99 11.39
CA ASP A 385 -2.47 -37.62 12.67
C ASP A 385 -0.95 -37.53 12.50
N GLU A 386 -0.42 -36.40 12.00
CA GLU A 386 0.98 -36.04 12.25
C GLU A 386 1.30 -34.56 11.96
N ALA A 387 0.64 -33.62 12.66
CA ALA A 387 1.14 -32.24 12.74
C ALA A 387 0.64 -31.42 13.95
N THR A 388 0.29 -32.01 15.10
CA THR A 388 0.01 -31.19 16.30
C THR A 388 0.40 -31.85 17.63
N ALA A 389 1.49 -32.62 17.65
CA ALA A 389 2.15 -32.96 18.92
C ALA A 389 3.08 -31.83 19.32
N LEU A 390 2.51 -30.70 19.77
CA LEU A 390 3.22 -29.77 20.65
C LEU A 390 2.43 -29.71 21.95
N SER A 391 3.13 -29.98 23.05
CA SER A 391 2.65 -30.08 24.42
C SER A 391 1.81 -28.88 24.89
N THR A 392 0.51 -28.87 24.60
CA THR A 392 -0.43 -27.88 25.14
C THR A 392 -1.39 -28.55 26.11
N ASN A 393 -1.46 -28.09 27.37
CA ASN A 393 -2.42 -28.53 28.39
C ASN A 393 -3.88 -28.11 28.09
N LEU A 394 -4.23 -27.93 26.82
CA LEU A 394 -5.54 -27.45 26.38
C LEU A 394 -6.55 -28.60 26.35
N ARG A 395 -7.75 -28.35 26.87
CA ARG A 395 -8.84 -29.32 26.81
C ARG A 395 -9.44 -29.36 25.41
N ARG A 396 -9.56 -30.56 24.83
CA ARG A 396 -10.36 -30.79 23.62
C ARG A 396 -11.83 -30.98 24.03
N PHE A 397 -12.70 -30.13 23.50
CA PHE A 397 -14.15 -30.18 23.68
C PHE A 397 -14.81 -30.84 22.46
N THR A 398 -15.97 -31.47 22.68
CA THR A 398 -16.83 -31.92 21.57
C THR A 398 -17.78 -30.80 21.14
N TYR A 399 -18.26 -30.83 19.90
CA TYR A 399 -19.21 -29.83 19.42
C TYR A 399 -20.49 -29.82 20.27
N ARG A 400 -21.01 -31.00 20.60
CA ARG A 400 -22.20 -31.17 21.44
C ARG A 400 -22.02 -30.58 22.85
N GLU A 401 -20.81 -30.68 23.41
CA GLU A 401 -20.51 -30.05 24.70
C GLU A 401 -20.55 -28.53 24.60
N MET A 402 -20.00 -27.94 23.53
CA MET A 402 -20.04 -26.49 23.29
C MET A 402 -21.43 -25.97 22.96
N GLU A 403 -22.21 -26.72 22.19
CA GLU A 403 -23.61 -26.44 21.92
C GLU A 403 -24.43 -26.43 23.22
N SER A 404 -24.24 -27.42 24.09
CA SER A 404 -24.89 -27.45 25.41
C SER A 404 -24.42 -26.30 26.31
N ALA A 405 -23.12 -26.02 26.37
CA ALA A 405 -22.54 -24.97 27.22
C ALA A 405 -23.00 -23.56 26.84
N THR A 406 -23.28 -23.31 25.56
CA THR A 406 -23.75 -22.02 25.03
C THR A 406 -25.28 -21.93 24.92
N GLY A 407 -26.00 -22.96 25.40
CA GLY A 407 -27.45 -23.04 25.30
C GLY A 407 -27.98 -23.10 23.86
N GLY A 408 -27.21 -23.67 22.94
CA GLY A 408 -27.47 -23.66 21.49
C GLY A 408 -27.02 -22.36 20.82
N PHE A 409 -25.87 -21.80 21.24
CA PHE A 409 -25.30 -20.57 20.68
C PHE A 409 -26.26 -19.36 20.72
N LYS A 410 -26.96 -19.17 21.84
CA LYS A 410 -28.01 -18.14 21.96
C LYS A 410 -27.49 -16.74 22.25
N GLN A 411 -26.53 -16.63 23.17
CA GLN A 411 -26.05 -15.32 23.65
C GLN A 411 -24.77 -14.92 22.92
N VAL A 412 -24.90 -14.07 21.90
CA VAL A 412 -23.78 -13.47 21.18
C VAL A 412 -23.14 -12.39 22.05
N LEU A 413 -21.81 -12.48 22.23
CA LEU A 413 -20.97 -11.47 22.88
C LEU A 413 -20.37 -10.50 21.86
N GLY A 414 -20.11 -10.98 20.64
CA GLY A 414 -19.60 -10.18 19.53
C GLY A 414 -19.63 -10.98 18.23
N SER A 415 -19.71 -10.28 17.10
CA SER A 415 -19.67 -10.88 15.77
C SER A 415 -18.73 -10.05 14.89
N GLY A 416 -17.84 -10.72 14.17
CA GLY A 416 -16.84 -10.13 13.28
C GLY A 416 -16.92 -10.72 11.87
N ALA A 417 -15.97 -10.36 11.01
CA ALA A 417 -15.98 -10.77 9.60
C ALA A 417 -15.77 -12.29 9.38
N SER A 418 -15.12 -12.98 10.33
CA SER A 418 -14.75 -14.39 10.21
C SER A 418 -15.14 -15.25 11.42
N SER A 419 -15.80 -14.67 12.43
CA SER A 419 -16.19 -15.42 13.62
C SER A 419 -17.32 -14.76 14.41
N THR A 420 -18.04 -15.59 15.17
CA THR A 420 -19.02 -15.15 16.16
C THR A 420 -18.68 -15.73 17.52
N VAL A 421 -18.72 -14.88 18.56
CA VAL A 421 -18.36 -15.24 19.94
C VAL A 421 -19.61 -15.34 20.78
N TYR A 422 -19.76 -16.44 21.52
CA TYR A 422 -20.91 -16.73 22.36
C TYR A 422 -20.53 -16.87 23.82
N LYS A 423 -21.42 -16.47 24.72
CA LYS A 423 -21.26 -16.78 26.15
C LYS A 423 -21.62 -18.24 26.39
N GLY A 424 -20.79 -18.93 27.15
CA GLY A 424 -21.06 -20.29 27.61
C GLY A 424 -20.75 -20.48 29.09
N VAL A 425 -21.23 -21.59 29.64
CA VAL A 425 -20.97 -22.04 31.01
C VAL A 425 -20.52 -23.50 30.97
N LEU A 426 -19.32 -23.79 31.47
CA LEU A 426 -18.83 -25.17 31.59
C LEU A 426 -19.30 -25.78 32.92
N GLY A 427 -19.68 -27.07 32.92
CA GLY A 427 -20.29 -27.77 34.05
C GLY A 427 -19.47 -27.80 35.36
N GLU A 428 -20.15 -28.18 36.45
CA GLU A 428 -19.85 -27.94 37.89
C GLU A 428 -18.44 -28.25 38.43
N ARG A 429 -17.56 -28.93 37.68
CA ARG A 429 -16.15 -29.12 38.08
C ARG A 429 -15.21 -27.96 37.68
N SER A 430 -15.66 -27.04 36.82
CA SER A 430 -14.82 -25.92 36.35
C SER A 430 -15.48 -24.54 36.43
N GLY A 431 -16.80 -24.45 36.69
CA GLY A 431 -17.53 -23.28 37.22
C GLY A 431 -17.39 -21.91 36.52
N GLY A 432 -16.61 -21.82 35.44
CA GLY A 432 -16.27 -20.57 34.81
C GLY A 432 -17.20 -20.25 33.65
N ASN A 433 -17.66 -19.00 33.60
CA ASN A 433 -18.14 -18.42 32.34
C ASN A 433 -17.02 -18.51 31.30
N VAL A 434 -17.36 -18.88 30.08
CA VAL A 434 -16.43 -18.94 28.95
C VAL A 434 -16.94 -18.13 27.77
N ALA A 435 -16.02 -17.72 26.91
CA ALA A 435 -16.32 -17.14 25.61
C ALA A 435 -15.98 -18.17 24.52
N VAL A 436 -16.98 -18.60 23.76
CA VAL A 436 -16.85 -19.61 22.70
C VAL A 436 -16.85 -18.91 21.35
N LYS A 437 -15.68 -18.81 20.73
CA LYS A 437 -15.48 -18.24 19.38
C LYS A 437 -15.71 -19.34 18.35
N VAL A 438 -16.74 -19.19 17.53
CA VAL A 438 -17.07 -20.06 16.39
C VAL A 438 -16.51 -19.41 15.13
N LEU A 439 -15.70 -20.13 14.37
CA LEU A 439 -15.15 -19.64 13.10
C LEU A 439 -16.15 -19.91 11.96
N ASP A 440 -16.49 -18.87 11.20
CA ASP A 440 -17.48 -18.94 10.13
C ASP A 440 -16.89 -19.56 8.85
N LYS A 441 -17.68 -20.35 8.13
CA LYS A 441 -17.26 -20.97 6.86
C LYS A 441 -17.20 -19.94 5.75
N LEU A 442 -16.02 -19.73 5.18
CA LEU A 442 -15.88 -19.13 3.86
C LEU A 442 -15.96 -20.23 2.79
N PRO A 443 -16.62 -20.02 1.64
CA PRO A 443 -16.76 -21.04 0.60
C PRO A 443 -15.39 -21.45 0.02
N GLU A 444 -14.92 -22.64 0.41
CA GLU A 444 -13.94 -23.60 -0.14
C GLU A 444 -12.69 -23.15 -0.95
N ARG A 445 -12.45 -21.87 -1.25
CA ARG A 445 -11.36 -21.47 -2.16
C ARG A 445 -10.00 -21.19 -1.50
N ASP A 446 -9.92 -20.85 -0.20
CA ASP A 446 -8.63 -20.38 0.38
C ASP A 446 -8.18 -20.98 1.72
N GLY A 447 -9.03 -21.75 2.43
CA GLY A 447 -8.66 -22.41 3.70
C GLY A 447 -8.20 -21.44 4.81
N HIS A 448 -8.77 -20.22 4.85
CA HIS A 448 -8.38 -19.14 5.76
C HIS A 448 -8.74 -19.44 7.22
N ASP A 449 -9.95 -19.96 7.44
CA ASP A 449 -10.50 -20.42 8.73
C ASP A 449 -9.62 -21.49 9.39
N VAL A 450 -9.12 -22.45 8.60
CA VAL A 450 -8.22 -23.51 9.08
C VAL A 450 -6.87 -22.92 9.52
N ARG A 451 -6.35 -21.91 8.82
CA ARG A 451 -5.08 -21.25 9.18
C ARG A 451 -5.22 -20.38 10.42
N GLU A 452 -6.29 -19.61 10.56
CA GLU A 452 -6.56 -18.81 11.77
C GLU A 452 -6.69 -19.72 12.99
N PHE A 453 -7.49 -20.79 12.89
CA PHE A 453 -7.66 -21.79 13.94
C PHE A 453 -6.31 -22.39 14.38
N ALA A 454 -5.52 -22.89 13.41
CA ALA A 454 -4.24 -23.53 13.70
C ALA A 454 -3.22 -22.53 14.29
N THR A 455 -3.22 -21.29 13.81
CA THR A 455 -2.34 -20.23 14.32
C THR A 455 -2.67 -19.89 15.76
N GLU A 456 -3.96 -19.70 16.06
CA GLU A 456 -4.43 -19.31 17.37
C GLU A 456 -4.14 -20.42 18.40
N VAL A 457 -4.53 -21.68 18.14
CA VAL A 457 -4.18 -22.83 19.00
C VAL A 457 -2.68 -22.96 19.23
N LYS A 458 -1.85 -22.75 18.20
CA LYS A 458 -0.39 -22.87 18.29
C LYS A 458 0.26 -21.76 19.11
N ILE A 459 -0.19 -20.52 18.97
CA ILE A 459 0.43 -19.35 19.62
C ILE A 459 -0.01 -19.24 21.09
N ILE A 460 -1.32 -19.32 21.36
CA ILE A 460 -1.83 -19.11 22.73
C ILE A 460 -1.87 -20.40 23.54
N GLY A 461 -1.92 -21.58 22.90
CA GLY A 461 -2.00 -22.86 23.61
C GLY A 461 -0.80 -23.20 24.47
N GLY A 462 0.35 -22.57 24.22
CA GLY A 462 1.57 -22.67 25.03
C GLY A 462 1.86 -21.44 25.89
N THR A 463 1.03 -20.39 25.85
CA THR A 463 1.34 -19.09 26.46
C THR A 463 0.33 -18.76 27.56
N ASN A 464 0.80 -18.67 28.81
CA ASN A 464 0.01 -18.18 29.95
C ASN A 464 0.65 -16.88 30.47
N HIS A 465 0.09 -15.73 30.11
CA HIS A 465 0.63 -14.42 30.47
C HIS A 465 -0.49 -13.51 30.98
N LYS A 466 -0.22 -12.71 32.03
CA LYS A 466 -1.21 -11.88 32.71
C LYS A 466 -1.94 -10.87 31.81
N ASN A 467 -1.31 -10.51 30.68
CA ASN A 467 -1.83 -9.53 29.72
C ASN A 467 -2.41 -10.15 28.44
N LEU A 468 -2.60 -11.47 28.38
CA LEU A 468 -3.24 -12.15 27.24
C LEU A 468 -4.48 -12.90 27.73
N VAL A 469 -5.52 -12.96 26.90
CA VAL A 469 -6.73 -13.73 27.21
C VAL A 469 -6.40 -15.22 27.10
N LYS A 470 -6.69 -15.97 28.16
CA LYS A 470 -6.36 -17.38 28.28
C LYS A 470 -7.27 -18.24 27.42
N LEU A 471 -6.68 -19.03 26.53
CA LEU A 471 -7.36 -20.13 25.86
C LEU A 471 -7.51 -21.31 26.83
N VAL A 472 -8.76 -21.70 27.07
CA VAL A 472 -9.14 -22.82 27.94
C VAL A 472 -9.09 -24.13 27.15
N GLY A 473 -9.48 -24.10 25.87
CA GLY A 473 -9.47 -25.27 25.01
C GLY A 473 -10.05 -25.01 23.62
N TYR A 474 -10.28 -26.07 22.87
CA TYR A 474 -10.76 -25.98 21.48
C TYR A 474 -11.65 -27.16 21.09
N CYS A 475 -12.45 -26.97 20.04
CA CYS A 475 -13.19 -28.03 19.35
C CYS A 475 -12.72 -28.10 17.90
N ASN A 476 -12.35 -29.31 17.47
CA ASN A 476 -11.95 -29.63 16.10
C ASN A 476 -12.66 -30.94 15.71
N GLU A 477 -13.91 -30.83 15.24
CA GLU A 477 -14.79 -31.98 14.95
C GLU A 477 -15.48 -31.79 13.61
N GLY A 478 -15.20 -32.64 12.63
CA GLY A 478 -15.76 -32.53 11.27
C GLY A 478 -15.51 -31.15 10.66
N GLN A 479 -16.58 -30.40 10.42
CA GLN A 479 -16.54 -29.03 9.88
C GLN A 479 -16.57 -27.94 10.96
N HIS A 480 -16.63 -28.30 12.24
CA HIS A 480 -16.75 -27.37 13.36
C HIS A 480 -15.36 -27.05 13.92
N ARG A 481 -15.01 -25.77 13.93
CA ARG A 481 -13.79 -25.21 14.53
C ARG A 481 -14.19 -24.14 15.54
N LEU A 482 -13.95 -24.41 16.82
CA LEU A 482 -14.30 -23.51 17.92
C LEU A 482 -13.13 -23.33 18.87
N LEU A 483 -13.00 -22.13 19.42
CA LEU A 483 -12.00 -21.78 20.43
C LEU A 483 -12.71 -21.33 21.71
N VAL A 484 -12.24 -21.82 22.86
CA VAL A 484 -12.88 -21.59 24.15
C VAL A 484 -11.94 -20.76 25.02
N TYR A 485 -12.34 -19.53 25.32
CA TYR A 485 -11.59 -18.57 26.13
C TYR A 485 -12.19 -18.39 27.51
N GLU A 486 -11.39 -17.88 28.45
CA GLU A 486 -11.93 -17.28 29.67
C GLU A 486 -12.88 -16.12 29.30
N PHE A 487 -13.96 -15.96 30.07
CA PHE A 487 -14.91 -14.88 29.83
C PHE A 487 -14.43 -13.57 30.45
N MET A 488 -14.39 -12.51 29.64
CA MET A 488 -14.01 -11.15 30.04
C MET A 488 -15.28 -10.33 30.28
N SER A 489 -15.58 -10.04 31.55
CA SER A 489 -16.91 -9.54 31.97
C SER A 489 -17.21 -8.10 31.55
N ASN A 490 -16.19 -7.27 31.33
CA ASN A 490 -16.34 -5.86 30.96
C ASN A 490 -16.21 -5.62 29.45
N GLY A 491 -16.28 -6.68 28.64
CA GLY A 491 -16.27 -6.59 27.19
C GLY A 491 -14.93 -6.09 26.62
N SER A 492 -14.98 -5.45 25.46
CA SER A 492 -13.82 -4.85 24.83
C SER A 492 -13.59 -3.39 25.27
N LEU A 493 -12.36 -2.91 25.12
CA LEU A 493 -12.02 -1.51 25.34
C LEU A 493 -12.82 -0.59 24.39
N ALA A 494 -13.12 -1.05 23.17
CA ALA A 494 -13.98 -0.32 22.24
C ALA A 494 -15.38 -0.07 22.79
N ASP A 495 -15.95 -1.07 23.48
CA ASP A 495 -17.30 -0.95 24.09
C ASP A 495 -17.31 0.10 25.19
N SER A 496 -16.25 0.14 26.00
CA SER A 496 -16.10 1.10 27.10
C SER A 496 -15.77 2.52 26.62
N LEU A 497 -14.99 2.68 25.54
CA LEU A 497 -14.62 4.00 25.02
C LEU A 497 -15.68 4.63 24.11
N PHE A 498 -16.36 3.81 23.28
CA PHE A 498 -17.22 4.28 22.19
C PHE A 498 -18.68 3.81 22.27
N GLY A 499 -19.00 2.82 23.10
CA GLY A 499 -20.27 2.07 23.08
C GLY A 499 -21.49 2.75 23.73
N GLY A 500 -21.39 4.01 24.16
CA GLY A 500 -22.56 4.86 24.40
C GLY A 500 -23.57 4.42 25.47
N GLY A 501 -23.19 3.59 26.46
CA GLY A 501 -24.00 3.41 27.68
C GLY A 501 -24.05 2.02 28.32
N ALA A 502 -23.68 0.95 27.61
CA ALA A 502 -23.69 -0.41 28.20
C ALA A 502 -22.52 -0.66 29.16
N PHE A 503 -21.38 0.00 28.92
CA PHE A 503 -20.21 -0.01 29.80
C PHE A 503 -19.83 1.45 30.11
N PRO A 504 -19.61 1.81 31.38
CA PRO A 504 -19.19 3.17 31.73
C PRO A 504 -17.80 3.45 31.18
N ARG A 505 -17.61 4.67 30.67
CA ARG A 505 -16.29 5.13 30.23
C ARG A 505 -15.29 5.09 31.40
N PRO A 506 -14.11 4.47 31.23
CA PRO A 506 -13.12 4.44 32.31
C PRO A 506 -12.59 5.85 32.57
N ASN A 507 -12.40 6.19 33.84
CA ASN A 507 -11.79 7.45 34.24
C ASN A 507 -10.31 7.53 33.81
N TRP A 508 -9.69 8.71 33.92
CA TRP A 508 -8.33 8.91 33.41
C TRP A 508 -7.33 7.97 34.09
N TYR A 509 -7.39 7.80 35.42
CA TYR A 509 -6.56 6.84 36.13
C TYR A 509 -6.65 5.43 35.53
N THR A 510 -7.87 4.91 35.34
CA THR A 510 -8.09 3.56 34.79
C THR A 510 -7.57 3.43 33.36
N ARG A 511 -7.79 4.45 32.52
CA ARG A 511 -7.23 4.51 31.16
C ARG A 511 -5.70 4.44 31.18
N THR A 512 -5.04 5.07 32.15
CA THR A 512 -3.58 4.98 32.27
C THR A 512 -3.12 3.58 32.69
N GLN A 513 -3.86 2.90 33.58
CA GLN A 513 -3.55 1.51 33.96
C GLN A 513 -3.71 0.54 32.78
N ILE A 514 -4.79 0.70 32.00
CA ILE A 514 -5.01 -0.08 30.78
C ILE A 514 -3.81 0.05 29.84
N ALA A 515 -3.29 1.27 29.62
CA ALA A 515 -2.13 1.50 28.78
C ALA A 515 -0.85 0.80 29.29
N TYR A 516 -0.63 0.72 30.62
CA TYR A 516 0.53 0.06 31.20
C TYR A 516 0.50 -1.47 31.02
N GLU A 517 -0.69 -2.06 31.04
CA GLU A 517 -0.89 -3.51 30.95
C GLU A 517 -0.90 -4.03 29.49
N CYS A 518 -0.89 -3.17 28.47
CA CYS A 518 -0.92 -3.55 27.05
C CYS A 518 0.43 -3.97 26.43
N SER A 519 1.35 -4.55 27.20
CA SER A 519 2.66 -5.00 26.70
C SER A 519 2.73 -6.52 26.55
N THR A 520 3.16 -7.00 25.37
CA THR A 520 3.34 -8.42 25.09
C THR A 520 4.68 -8.70 24.40
N GLN A 521 5.14 -9.96 24.45
CA GLN A 521 6.34 -10.42 23.73
C GLN A 521 6.04 -11.06 22.36
N ILE A 522 4.77 -11.08 21.95
CA ILE A 522 4.29 -11.74 20.72
C ILE A 522 3.90 -10.66 19.70
N ILE A 523 4.26 -10.84 18.44
CA ILE A 523 3.79 -9.94 17.36
C ILE A 523 2.33 -10.29 17.05
N HIS A 524 1.42 -9.40 17.41
CA HIS A 524 -0.02 -9.59 17.34
C HIS A 524 -0.59 -9.33 15.95
N CYS A 525 -0.14 -8.27 15.27
CA CYS A 525 -0.58 -7.78 13.96
C CYS A 525 -2.01 -7.20 13.88
N ASP A 526 -2.75 -7.12 15.00
CA ASP A 526 -4.12 -6.58 15.02
C ASP A 526 -4.45 -5.94 16.38
N ILE A 527 -3.52 -5.15 16.91
CA ILE A 527 -3.76 -4.36 18.13
C ILE A 527 -4.75 -3.24 17.83
N LYS A 528 -5.91 -3.26 18.49
CA LYS A 528 -6.98 -2.27 18.40
C LYS A 528 -7.89 -2.38 19.63
N PRO A 529 -8.73 -1.38 19.96
CA PRO A 529 -9.59 -1.43 21.15
C PRO A 529 -10.56 -2.60 21.16
N GLN A 530 -10.96 -3.14 20.00
CA GLN A 530 -11.85 -4.31 19.92
C GLN A 530 -11.16 -5.61 20.39
N ASN A 531 -9.83 -5.67 20.29
CA ASN A 531 -9.03 -6.85 20.64
C ASN A 531 -8.36 -6.72 22.02
N ILE A 532 -8.67 -5.66 22.77
CA ILE A 532 -8.23 -5.47 24.16
C ILE A 532 -9.46 -5.67 25.03
N LEU A 533 -9.54 -6.79 25.73
CA LEU A 533 -10.66 -7.14 26.59
C LEU A 533 -10.38 -6.77 28.04
N LEU A 534 -11.45 -6.48 28.79
CA LEU A 534 -11.38 -6.05 30.18
C LEU A 534 -12.01 -7.09 31.10
N ASP A 535 -11.26 -7.52 32.12
CA ASP A 535 -11.81 -8.39 33.16
C ASP A 535 -12.58 -7.59 34.21
N GLU A 536 -13.10 -8.28 35.23
CA GLU A 536 -13.90 -7.68 36.31
C GLU A 536 -13.18 -6.53 37.04
N GLY A 537 -11.85 -6.60 37.11
CA GLY A 537 -11.00 -5.57 37.74
C GLY A 537 -10.57 -4.44 36.80
N MET A 538 -11.14 -4.36 35.60
CA MET A 538 -10.73 -3.43 34.52
C MET A 538 -9.28 -3.65 34.06
N ILE A 539 -8.75 -4.86 34.23
CA ILE A 539 -7.40 -5.21 33.77
C ILE A 539 -7.47 -5.58 32.29
N ALA A 540 -6.61 -4.95 31.49
CA ALA A 540 -6.55 -5.15 30.06
C ALA A 540 -5.82 -6.44 29.69
N ARG A 541 -6.44 -7.24 28.82
CA ARG A 541 -5.83 -8.43 28.22
C ARG A 541 -6.06 -8.45 26.71
N ILE A 542 -5.01 -8.79 25.97
CA ILE A 542 -5.05 -8.84 24.51
C ILE A 542 -5.62 -10.17 24.04
N SER A 543 -6.53 -10.11 23.08
CA SER A 543 -7.24 -11.25 22.48
C SER A 543 -7.12 -11.27 20.96
N ASP A 544 -7.56 -12.35 20.33
CA ASP A 544 -7.66 -12.54 18.87
C ASP A 544 -6.31 -12.68 18.15
N PHE A 545 -5.69 -13.85 18.32
CA PHE A 545 -4.37 -14.16 17.75
C PHE A 545 -4.44 -14.81 16.37
N GLY A 546 -5.60 -14.76 15.69
CA GLY A 546 -5.80 -15.40 14.38
C GLY A 546 -4.83 -14.88 13.30
N LEU A 547 -4.38 -13.63 13.43
CA LEU A 547 -3.43 -12.98 12.52
C LEU A 547 -1.98 -12.93 13.05
N SER A 548 -1.75 -13.43 14.27
CA SER A 548 -0.47 -13.29 14.98
C SER A 548 0.64 -14.17 14.41
N LYS A 549 1.89 -13.85 14.74
CA LYS A 549 3.07 -14.60 14.30
C LYS A 549 4.05 -14.88 15.44
N LEU A 550 4.48 -16.15 15.52
CA LEU A 550 5.57 -16.54 16.41
C LEU A 550 6.91 -16.26 15.73
N MET A 551 7.75 -15.45 16.38
CA MET A 551 9.13 -15.21 15.97
C MET A 551 10.03 -16.25 16.64
N LYS A 552 11.01 -16.83 15.94
CA LYS A 552 12.10 -17.57 16.58
C LYS A 552 13.00 -16.59 17.35
N ALA A 553 13.66 -17.02 18.42
CA ALA A 553 14.46 -16.15 19.30
C ALA A 553 15.60 -15.40 18.58
N ASP A 554 16.05 -15.89 17.42
CA ASP A 554 17.07 -15.33 16.54
C ASP A 554 16.51 -14.51 15.37
N GLN A 555 15.20 -14.54 15.15
CA GLN A 555 14.53 -13.87 14.04
C GLN A 555 14.04 -12.49 14.49
N THR A 556 14.38 -11.43 13.75
CA THR A 556 13.96 -10.03 14.03
C THR A 556 12.97 -9.47 13.00
N ARG A 557 12.76 -10.19 11.89
CA ARG A 557 11.98 -9.78 10.72
C ARG A 557 11.20 -10.96 10.13
N THR A 558 9.97 -10.73 9.67
CA THR A 558 9.17 -11.74 8.97
C THR A 558 8.43 -11.15 7.77
N THR A 559 8.44 -11.85 6.63
CA THR A 559 7.70 -11.49 5.42
C THR A 559 6.28 -12.07 5.48
N THR A 560 5.26 -11.26 5.15
CA THR A 560 3.84 -11.65 5.23
C THR A 560 2.97 -10.81 4.31
N ALA A 561 1.88 -11.39 3.80
CA ALA A 561 0.80 -10.63 3.19
C ALA A 561 0.22 -9.63 4.21
N ILE A 562 -0.34 -8.52 3.71
CA ILE A 562 -0.96 -7.46 4.51
C ILE A 562 -2.10 -8.05 5.34
N ARG A 563 -2.06 -7.82 6.66
CA ARG A 563 -3.05 -8.30 7.63
C ARG A 563 -3.22 -7.25 8.73
N GLY A 564 -4.43 -7.15 9.27
CA GLY A 564 -4.79 -6.22 10.34
C GLY A 564 -5.84 -5.19 9.90
N THR A 565 -6.23 -4.31 10.83
CA THR A 565 -7.38 -3.41 10.66
C THR A 565 -6.97 -2.03 10.14
N LYS A 566 -7.61 -1.57 9.05
CA LYS A 566 -7.42 -0.20 8.50
C LYS A 566 -7.60 0.85 9.60
N GLY A 567 -6.67 1.81 9.68
CA GLY A 567 -6.59 2.82 10.74
C GLY A 567 -5.56 2.50 11.84
N TYR A 568 -5.17 1.23 12.00
CA TYR A 568 -4.14 0.80 12.97
C TYR A 568 -2.87 0.27 12.29
N LEU A 569 -2.94 -0.01 10.99
CA LEU A 569 -1.84 -0.54 10.19
C LEU A 569 -0.69 0.46 10.09
N ALA A 570 0.49 0.02 10.50
CA ALA A 570 1.72 0.77 10.30
C ALA A 570 2.06 0.93 8.79
N PRO A 571 2.67 2.05 8.36
CA PRO A 571 2.95 2.33 6.95
C PRO A 571 3.77 1.24 6.24
N GLU A 572 4.66 0.56 6.96
CA GLU A 572 5.50 -0.50 6.40
C GLU A 572 4.72 -1.72 5.90
N TRP A 573 3.48 -1.94 6.39
CA TRP A 573 2.60 -2.98 5.84
C TRP A 573 2.35 -2.79 4.34
N PHE A 574 2.38 -1.54 3.87
CA PHE A 574 2.16 -1.19 2.46
C PHE A 574 3.45 -1.06 1.65
N ARG A 575 4.63 -1.27 2.26
CA ARG A 575 5.95 -1.01 1.65
C ARG A 575 6.73 -2.28 1.24
N ASN A 576 6.12 -3.47 1.26
CA ASN A 576 6.77 -4.76 0.97
C ASN A 576 8.10 -5.01 1.73
N VAL A 577 8.31 -4.34 2.87
CA VAL A 577 9.45 -4.56 3.76
C VAL A 577 9.10 -5.59 4.84
N PRO A 578 10.08 -6.31 5.40
CA PRO A 578 9.79 -7.26 6.46
C PRO A 578 9.18 -6.60 7.70
N VAL A 579 8.09 -7.19 8.20
CA VAL A 579 7.39 -6.73 9.40
C VAL A 579 8.17 -7.15 10.65
N THR A 580 8.20 -6.25 11.65
CA THR A 580 8.84 -6.47 12.96
C THR A 580 7.83 -6.16 14.06
N ALA A 581 8.18 -6.38 15.34
CA ALA A 581 7.33 -5.98 16.47
C ALA A 581 6.96 -4.48 16.49
N LYS A 582 7.63 -3.65 15.67
CA LYS A 582 7.33 -2.21 15.52
C LYS A 582 5.97 -1.93 14.87
N VAL A 583 5.34 -2.90 14.20
CA VAL A 583 3.97 -2.71 13.69
C VAL A 583 2.96 -2.65 14.83
N ASP A 584 3.12 -3.48 15.86
CA ASP A 584 2.25 -3.44 17.03
C ASP A 584 2.51 -2.20 17.88
N VAL A 585 3.75 -1.70 17.92
CA VAL A 585 4.07 -0.41 18.56
C VAL A 585 3.30 0.72 17.88
N HIS A 586 3.25 0.75 16.55
CA HIS A 586 2.47 1.73 15.81
C HIS A 586 0.98 1.62 16.13
N SER A 587 0.41 0.41 16.02
CA SER A 587 -1.01 0.18 16.36
C SER A 587 -1.34 0.57 17.80
N PHE A 588 -0.43 0.30 18.75
CA PHE A 588 -0.56 0.73 20.14
C PHE A 588 -0.50 2.25 20.30
N GLY A 589 0.34 2.95 19.52
CA GLY A 589 0.36 4.41 19.49
C GLY A 589 -0.98 5.02 19.09
N ILE A 590 -1.70 4.41 18.14
CA ILE A 590 -3.07 4.81 17.78
C ILE A 590 -4.02 4.56 18.96
N VAL A 591 -3.97 3.38 19.58
CA VAL A 591 -4.78 3.06 20.77
C VAL A 591 -4.52 4.03 21.93
N LEU A 592 -3.27 4.47 22.13
CA LEU A 592 -2.94 5.48 23.14
C LEU A 592 -3.65 6.81 22.89
N LEU A 593 -3.70 7.27 21.64
CA LEU A 593 -4.44 8.50 21.30
C LEU A 593 -5.94 8.32 21.52
N GLU A 594 -6.50 7.16 21.15
CA GLU A 594 -7.91 6.85 21.40
C GLU A 594 -8.23 6.76 22.89
N LEU A 595 -7.31 6.22 23.69
CA LEU A 595 -7.39 6.22 25.15
C LEU A 595 -7.37 7.65 25.68
N VAL A 596 -6.44 8.51 25.26
CA VAL A 596 -6.36 9.91 25.74
C VAL A 596 -7.63 10.70 25.37
N CYS A 597 -8.06 10.60 24.11
CA CYS A 597 -9.12 11.44 23.56
C CYS A 597 -10.53 10.84 23.74
N CYS A 598 -10.65 9.58 24.14
CA CYS A 598 -11.91 8.81 24.18
C CYS A 598 -12.72 8.93 22.88
N ARG A 599 -12.00 8.88 21.75
CA ARG A 599 -12.50 9.14 20.41
C ARG A 599 -11.92 8.12 19.45
N LYS A 600 -12.71 7.62 18.48
CA LYS A 600 -12.21 6.75 17.41
C LYS A 600 -11.18 7.48 16.56
N ASN A 601 -10.17 6.76 16.07
CA ASN A 601 -9.09 7.32 15.26
C ASN A 601 -9.54 8.01 13.95
N PHE A 602 -10.76 7.71 13.48
CA PHE A 602 -11.40 8.37 12.35
C PHE A 602 -12.91 8.55 12.63
N LEU A 603 -13.44 9.76 12.42
CA LEU A 603 -14.87 10.05 12.55
C LEU A 603 -15.31 11.01 11.43
N LEU A 604 -16.34 10.61 10.67
CA LEU A 604 -16.88 11.35 9.51
C LEU A 604 -17.74 12.56 9.90
N ASP A 605 -18.30 12.57 11.12
CA ASP A 605 -19.31 13.55 11.56
C ASP A 605 -18.74 14.75 12.34
N PHE A 606 -17.49 15.18 12.08
CA PHE A 606 -16.94 16.40 12.70
C PHE A 606 -17.14 17.61 11.80
N ASP A 607 -17.68 18.69 12.36
CA ASP A 607 -17.93 19.97 11.67
C ASP A 607 -16.66 20.64 11.09
N LYS A 608 -15.47 20.09 11.33
CA LYS A 608 -14.18 20.58 10.85
C LYS A 608 -13.32 19.42 10.31
N GLU A 609 -12.99 19.49 9.02
CA GLU A 609 -12.16 18.50 8.32
C GLU A 609 -10.81 18.25 8.99
N GLU A 610 -10.19 19.31 9.54
CA GLU A 610 -8.90 19.27 10.25
C GLU A 610 -8.90 18.38 11.51
N GLU A 611 -10.08 18.09 12.07
CA GLU A 611 -10.20 17.27 13.28
C GLU A 611 -10.60 15.83 12.97
N MET A 612 -10.88 15.45 11.71
CA MET A 612 -11.44 14.13 11.35
C MET A 612 -10.49 12.96 11.65
N VAL A 613 -9.19 13.16 11.42
CA VAL A 613 -8.13 12.17 11.68
C VAL A 613 -7.51 12.46 13.04
N LEU A 614 -7.64 11.52 13.97
CA LEU A 614 -7.23 11.71 15.36
C LEU A 614 -5.74 12.00 15.51
N VAL A 615 -4.90 11.37 14.69
CA VAL A 615 -3.45 11.55 14.71
C VAL A 615 -3.06 12.98 14.36
N ASP A 616 -3.58 13.49 13.25
CA ASP A 616 -3.27 14.85 12.76
C ASP A 616 -3.78 15.90 13.76
N TRP A 617 -4.99 15.71 14.29
CA TRP A 617 -5.56 16.59 15.31
C TRP A 617 -4.76 16.59 16.62
N ALA A 618 -4.34 15.41 17.08
CA ALA A 618 -3.50 15.28 18.27
C ALA A 618 -2.14 15.96 18.10
N TYR A 619 -1.51 15.80 16.93
CA TYR A 619 -0.25 16.46 16.61
C TYR A 619 -0.38 17.99 16.47
N ASP A 620 -1.44 18.50 15.86
CA ASP A 620 -1.69 19.95 15.79
C ASP A 620 -1.93 20.54 17.18
N CYS A 621 -2.72 19.87 18.02
CA CYS A 621 -2.92 20.29 19.41
C CYS A 621 -1.61 20.25 20.20
N TYR A 622 -0.78 19.24 20.00
CA TYR A 622 0.53 19.12 20.62
C TYR A 622 1.48 20.25 20.20
N SER A 623 1.72 20.42 18.89
CA SER A 623 2.66 21.38 18.33
C SER A 623 2.29 22.84 18.64
N ARG A 624 1.00 23.14 18.80
CA ARG A 624 0.50 24.48 19.18
C ARG A 624 0.37 24.68 20.70
N GLY A 625 0.75 23.70 21.53
CA GLY A 625 0.62 23.77 22.99
C GLY A 625 -0.83 23.79 23.48
N LYS A 626 -1.78 23.24 22.71
CA LYS A 626 -3.23 23.23 22.97
C LYS A 626 -3.74 21.84 23.39
N LEU A 627 -2.96 21.09 24.17
CA LEU A 627 -3.29 19.73 24.61
C LEU A 627 -4.61 19.63 25.39
N TYR A 628 -5.00 20.68 26.10
CA TYR A 628 -6.27 20.75 26.83
C TYR A 628 -7.49 20.50 25.92
N LYS A 629 -7.40 20.79 24.63
CA LYS A 629 -8.47 20.50 23.66
C LYS A 629 -8.74 19.00 23.47
N LEU A 630 -7.70 18.17 23.63
CA LEU A 630 -7.83 16.71 23.46
C LEU A 630 -8.65 16.07 24.58
N VAL A 631 -8.71 16.74 25.73
CA VAL A 631 -9.33 16.22 26.97
C VAL A 631 -10.34 17.20 27.57
N GLU A 632 -10.87 18.13 26.78
CA GLU A 632 -11.75 19.23 27.25
C GLU A 632 -12.97 18.73 28.05
N LYS A 633 -13.45 17.52 27.74
CA LYS A 633 -14.61 16.88 28.39
C LYS A 633 -14.24 15.93 29.54
N ASP A 634 -12.98 15.88 29.95
CA ASP A 634 -12.47 14.96 30.97
C ASP A 634 -11.71 15.74 32.07
N VAL A 635 -12.38 15.95 33.20
CA VAL A 635 -11.89 16.79 34.31
C VAL A 635 -10.60 16.23 34.92
N GLU A 636 -10.52 14.91 35.10
CA GLU A 636 -9.35 14.27 35.72
C GLU A 636 -8.12 14.38 34.81
N ALA A 637 -8.28 14.18 33.50
CA ALA A 637 -7.20 14.37 32.54
C ALA A 637 -6.80 15.85 32.40
N MET A 638 -7.75 16.78 32.52
CA MET A 638 -7.49 18.23 32.54
C MET A 638 -6.69 18.68 33.77
N GLU A 639 -6.84 18.01 34.91
CA GLU A 639 -6.03 18.26 36.11
C GLU A 639 -4.62 17.65 36.00
N ASP A 640 -4.44 16.63 35.17
CA ASP A 640 -3.16 15.93 34.95
C ASP A 640 -2.59 16.13 33.53
N LEU A 641 -2.61 17.38 33.04
CA LEU A 641 -2.12 17.72 31.70
C LEU A 641 -0.65 17.34 31.46
N LYS A 642 0.17 17.25 32.51
CA LYS A 642 1.57 16.78 32.39
C LYS A 642 1.64 15.31 32.00
N LYS A 643 0.77 14.47 32.56
CA LYS A 643 0.69 13.05 32.17
C LYS A 643 0.02 12.91 30.80
N VAL A 644 -0.98 13.72 30.48
CA VAL A 644 -1.59 13.79 29.14
C VAL A 644 -0.53 14.12 28.08
N GLU A 645 0.27 15.16 28.31
CA GLU A 645 1.38 15.54 27.42
C GLU A 645 2.36 14.38 27.24
N ARG A 646 2.75 13.70 28.33
CA ARG A 646 3.62 12.53 28.26
C ARG A 646 3.02 11.41 27.42
N PHE A 647 1.74 11.10 27.61
CA PHE A 647 1.05 10.06 26.85
C PHE A 647 0.94 10.40 25.37
N VAL A 648 0.63 11.66 25.04
CA VAL A 648 0.59 12.15 23.65
C VAL A 648 1.98 12.08 23.02
N LYS A 649 3.04 12.56 23.69
CA LYS A 649 4.42 12.45 23.20
C LYS A 649 4.83 11.01 22.91
N VAL A 650 4.51 10.09 23.83
CA VAL A 650 4.79 8.66 23.64
C VAL A 650 4.03 8.09 22.45
N ALA A 651 2.74 8.43 22.31
CA ALA A 651 1.93 8.00 21.18
C ALA A 651 2.52 8.51 19.84
N LEU A 652 2.94 9.77 19.77
CA LEU A 652 3.60 10.36 18.59
C LEU A 652 4.93 9.66 18.25
N TRP A 653 5.73 9.26 19.25
CA TRP A 653 6.92 8.42 19.02
C TRP A 653 6.58 7.02 18.50
N CYS A 654 5.46 6.44 18.95
CA CYS A 654 5.03 5.11 18.53
C CYS A 654 4.54 5.06 17.08
N ILE A 655 3.95 6.15 16.56
CA ILE A 655 3.31 6.19 15.23
C ILE A 655 4.21 6.75 14.12
N GLN A 656 5.51 6.93 14.38
CA GLN A 656 6.46 7.44 13.39
C GLN A 656 6.47 6.61 12.10
N GLU A 657 6.62 7.26 10.94
CA GLU A 657 6.67 6.54 9.67
C GLU A 657 7.84 5.55 9.59
N ASP A 658 9.04 5.95 10.04
CA ASP A 658 10.20 5.07 10.11
C ASP A 658 10.10 4.14 11.34
N PRO A 659 10.00 2.81 11.15
CA PRO A 659 9.98 1.85 12.25
C PRO A 659 11.23 1.90 13.13
N SER A 660 12.35 2.42 12.63
CA SER A 660 13.60 2.55 13.39
C SER A 660 13.49 3.56 14.53
N LEU A 661 12.73 4.64 14.32
CA LEU A 661 12.49 5.71 15.29
C LEU A 661 11.54 5.29 16.42
N ARG A 662 10.65 4.33 16.14
CA ARG A 662 9.66 3.86 17.12
C ARG A 662 10.36 3.16 18.30
N PRO A 663 10.07 3.53 19.56
CA PRO A 663 10.63 2.84 20.72
C PRO A 663 10.13 1.38 20.81
N GLY A 664 10.90 0.49 21.43
CA GLY A 664 10.42 -0.86 21.74
C GLY A 664 9.36 -0.83 22.85
N MET A 665 8.43 -1.79 22.87
CA MET A 665 7.27 -1.76 23.78
C MET A 665 7.64 -1.68 25.27
N LYS A 666 8.73 -2.33 25.69
CA LYS A 666 9.27 -2.16 27.06
C LYS A 666 9.69 -0.73 27.37
N LYS A 667 10.33 -0.05 26.41
CA LYS A 667 10.72 1.37 26.55
C LYS A 667 9.47 2.26 26.55
N VAL A 668 8.46 1.95 25.75
CA VAL A 668 7.17 2.65 25.74
C VAL A 668 6.52 2.63 27.13
N VAL A 669 6.43 1.46 27.78
CA VAL A 669 5.87 1.35 29.15
C VAL A 669 6.67 2.22 30.12
N HIS A 670 8.00 2.14 30.13
CA HIS A 670 8.83 2.97 31.01
C HIS A 670 8.70 4.48 30.74
N MET A 671 8.49 4.88 29.48
CA MET A 671 8.19 6.27 29.11
C MET A 671 6.82 6.71 29.65
N LEU A 672 5.79 5.86 29.55
CA LEU A 672 4.45 6.16 30.07
C LEU A 672 4.44 6.23 31.61
N GLU A 673 5.19 5.35 32.28
CA GLU A 673 5.38 5.33 33.74
C GLU A 673 6.15 6.55 34.25
N GLY A 674 6.90 7.23 33.38
CA GLY A 674 7.77 8.35 33.74
C GLY A 674 9.14 7.91 34.27
N ALA A 675 9.50 6.63 34.15
CA ALA A 675 10.81 6.10 34.51
C ALA A 675 11.91 6.53 33.53
N VAL A 676 11.54 6.90 32.30
CA VAL A 676 12.45 7.41 31.27
C VAL A 676 11.91 8.75 30.74
N PRO A 677 12.76 9.79 30.61
CA PRO A 677 12.34 11.06 30.04
C PRO A 677 11.93 10.91 28.57
N VAL A 678 10.89 11.64 28.16
CA VAL A 678 10.38 11.62 26.79
C VAL A 678 10.83 12.88 26.08
N SER A 679 11.68 12.73 25.06
CA SER A 679 12.10 13.81 24.17
C SER A 679 10.96 14.27 23.28
N GLU A 680 11.06 15.48 22.75
CA GLU A 680 10.13 16.01 21.74
C GLU A 680 10.06 15.07 20.53
N PRO A 681 8.88 14.54 20.15
CA PRO A 681 8.71 13.69 19.00
C PRO A 681 8.77 14.54 17.71
N PRO A 682 9.38 14.02 16.63
CA PRO A 682 9.27 14.65 15.31
C PRO A 682 7.84 14.54 14.78
N ASP A 683 7.52 15.38 13.80
CA ASP A 683 6.24 15.30 13.08
C ASP A 683 6.06 13.89 12.50
N PRO A 684 5.00 13.16 12.88
CA PRO A 684 4.74 11.82 12.37
C PRO A 684 4.68 11.76 10.84
N ASN A 685 4.33 12.88 10.18
CA ASN A 685 4.17 13.00 8.73
C ASN A 685 5.38 13.69 8.05
N SER A 686 6.40 14.12 8.79
CA SER A 686 7.60 14.70 8.19
C SER A 686 8.54 13.59 7.73
N PHE A 687 8.78 13.53 6.42
CA PHE A 687 9.93 12.84 5.86
C PHE A 687 11.20 13.57 6.29
N MET A 688 11.67 13.34 7.51
CA MET A 688 13.03 13.71 7.87
C MET A 688 13.99 12.77 7.14
N SER A 689 14.58 13.28 6.06
CA SER A 689 15.82 12.77 5.51
C SER A 689 16.88 12.81 6.62
N ALA A 690 17.10 11.69 7.28
CA ALA A 690 18.22 11.54 8.21
C ALA A 690 19.52 11.58 7.39
N VAL A 691 20.30 12.62 7.65
CA VAL A 691 21.66 12.91 7.13
C VAL A 691 22.64 11.79 7.46
#